data_AF-A0A8H3GSJ3-F1
#
_entry.id   AF-A0A8H3GSJ3-F1
#
_cell.length_a   1.000
_cell.length_b   1.000
_cell.length_c   1.000
_cell.angle_alpha   90.00
_cell.angle_beta   90.00
_cell.angle_gamma   90.00
#
_symmetry.space_group_name_H-M   'P 1'
#
loop_
_entity.id
_entity.type
_entity.pdbx_description
1 polymer ?
#
loop_
_entity_poly.entity_id
_entity_poly.type
_entity_poly.pdbx_seq_one_letter_code
_entity_poly.pdbx_strand_id
1 'polypeptide(L)'
;MGNHSKSLHTDVHPSWGRPLAQYYSAVYDLGPSSLDQRRNFDAATVVALRLKARGGIQKICDLGERRGALPPGYPKLITLSMLEAISKLLLFPKALSDFARPTLVSGCIKLMRTVQESGRISPFNYEYGYLCFRVTTIAIGICLLEKSNLLNVAISNMVSEPQVDPVILLSKHVEQVVQIQMREEDQSLVGDNCQGLRTDLLLGITELPALLDVLYEDRKAFSIALMHTNTLGLAGVILLLGRCLGNETRTTYNAVETYCEVLWRYSNASAWDKLATQLLTNRYREQAKSSWKPTFVDLEDCVTILRASDIALALDDHRIPGPFDVSAIPVLVGFATVFIEPGSEPFLPPFLDSAISCLWNALAGGQQSLDRLVDAVRDTFYHISKILACVARTFSFSDPIHKRIIKASFGKDLLELTGALIMMISPRSKDSYFFQDAQNLFNKFAKLIPRGDLQDTFEHYFPEWLKYTNYFFSCVSALELSQEDHDFFAEAVRCWNAIGVGLGYDRDTILGTLHYCGYARCPHPCITQIPQSFDYLETTVTLTSLTETGRVNTAGALTGNYVPAPVGTLGTTVHRNNDQGFLALLRACAVELSAILGCASRAKFYPFVTKTPIQLGDASQITSPAPSLIDLEPRAHSRSKERNTSNKPEEEYANNLEDEDTERNNPNRGSNDESNFADNTIG
;
A
#
# COMPACT_ATOMS: atom_id res chain seq x y z
N MET A 1 -6.24 -13.71 -27.05
CA MET A 1 -5.97 -12.25 -27.02
C MET A 1 -6.36 -11.68 -28.38
N GLY A 2 -7.59 -11.20 -28.50
CA GLY A 2 -8.06 -10.55 -29.74
C GLY A 2 -7.54 -9.12 -29.80
N ASN A 3 -6.80 -8.80 -30.85
CA ASN A 3 -6.42 -7.44 -31.21
C ASN A 3 -7.69 -6.65 -31.58
N HIS A 4 -8.36 -6.08 -30.59
CA HIS A 4 -9.18 -4.90 -30.84
C HIS A 4 -8.25 -3.70 -30.88
N SER A 5 -7.55 -3.53 -32.00
CA SER A 5 -7.00 -2.23 -32.36
C SER A 5 -8.18 -1.30 -32.63
N LYS A 6 -8.74 -0.70 -31.58
CA LYS A 6 -9.24 0.67 -31.71
C LYS A 6 -8.05 1.44 -32.28
N SER A 7 -8.24 2.07 -33.44
CA SER A 7 -7.22 2.91 -34.05
C SER A 7 -6.66 3.81 -32.95
N LEU A 8 -5.41 3.58 -32.52
CA LEU A 8 -4.73 4.56 -31.71
C LEU A 8 -4.76 5.83 -32.56
N HIS A 9 -5.53 6.82 -32.13
CA HIS A 9 -5.49 8.15 -32.71
C HIS A 9 -4.04 8.59 -32.59
N THR A 10 -3.30 8.45 -33.68
CA THR A 10 -1.87 8.73 -33.73
C THR A 10 -1.62 10.19 -34.06
N ASP A 11 -2.67 10.88 -34.53
CA ASP A 11 -2.63 12.25 -34.97
C ASP A 11 -2.65 13.23 -33.80
N VAL A 12 -1.78 14.23 -33.88
CA VAL A 12 -1.70 15.32 -32.91
C VAL A 12 -2.96 16.17 -33.02
N HIS A 13 -3.71 16.32 -31.92
CA HIS A 13 -4.89 17.15 -31.90
C HIS A 13 -4.49 18.63 -32.00
N PRO A 14 -5.06 19.42 -32.92
CA PRO A 14 -4.61 20.79 -33.19
C PRO A 14 -4.73 21.73 -31.98
N SER A 15 -5.65 21.44 -31.05
CA SER A 15 -5.85 22.27 -29.85
C SER A 15 -5.28 21.67 -28.57
N TRP A 16 -5.13 20.34 -28.50
CA TRP A 16 -4.81 19.64 -27.24
C TRP A 16 -3.45 18.94 -27.26
N GLY A 17 -2.75 18.99 -28.39
CA GLY A 17 -1.44 18.36 -28.53
C GLY A 17 -1.54 16.87 -28.73
N ARG A 18 -0.51 16.16 -28.28
CA ARG A 18 -0.37 14.72 -28.53
C ARG A 18 -1.34 13.92 -27.65
N PRO A 19 -1.77 12.74 -28.12
CA PRO A 19 -2.31 11.71 -27.24
C PRO A 19 -1.32 11.44 -26.10
N LEU A 20 -1.82 11.31 -24.88
CA LEU A 20 -0.96 11.33 -23.71
C LEU A 20 -0.01 10.12 -23.65
N ALA A 21 -0.43 8.96 -24.19
CA ALA A 21 0.43 7.79 -24.37
C ALA A 21 1.73 8.10 -25.16
N GLN A 22 1.63 8.92 -26.22
CA GLN A 22 2.81 9.32 -27.01
C GLN A 22 3.67 10.35 -26.27
N TYR A 23 3.03 11.22 -25.49
CA TYR A 23 3.73 12.19 -24.66
C TYR A 23 4.60 11.49 -23.60
N TYR A 24 4.10 10.41 -23.00
CA TYR A 24 4.88 9.64 -22.01
C TYR A 24 6.19 9.13 -22.57
N SER A 25 6.13 8.43 -23.71
CA SER A 25 7.34 7.86 -24.31
C SER A 25 8.30 8.94 -24.77
N ALA A 26 7.81 10.08 -25.25
CA ALA A 26 8.66 11.19 -25.68
C ALA A 26 9.34 11.94 -24.52
N VAL A 27 8.66 12.09 -23.37
CA VAL A 27 9.12 12.99 -22.29
C VAL A 27 9.69 12.26 -21.09
N TYR A 28 9.17 11.09 -20.74
CA TYR A 28 9.60 10.34 -19.55
C TYR A 28 10.44 9.12 -19.89
N ASP A 29 10.11 8.36 -20.94
CA ASP A 29 10.89 7.17 -21.30
C ASP A 29 12.17 7.52 -22.06
N LEU A 30 12.08 8.45 -23.03
CA LEU A 30 13.18 8.85 -23.90
C LEU A 30 13.69 10.28 -23.64
N GLY A 31 13.04 10.99 -22.72
CA GLY A 31 13.34 12.39 -22.45
C GLY A 31 14.65 12.59 -21.66
N PRO A 32 15.30 13.75 -21.81
CA PRO A 32 16.46 14.10 -21.00
C PRO A 32 16.06 14.19 -19.52
N SER A 33 16.96 13.77 -18.62
CA SER A 33 16.75 13.91 -17.18
C SER A 33 16.54 15.39 -16.80
N SER A 34 15.90 15.66 -15.67
CA SER A 34 15.72 17.05 -15.18
C SER A 34 17.05 17.79 -15.02
N LEU A 35 18.13 17.06 -14.73
CA LEU A 35 19.51 17.56 -14.69
C LEU A 35 20.02 17.96 -16.08
N ASP A 36 19.83 17.10 -17.06
CA ASP A 36 20.25 17.37 -18.44
C ASP A 36 19.47 18.56 -19.00
N GLN A 37 18.17 18.63 -18.72
CA GLN A 37 17.33 19.77 -19.08
C GLN A 37 17.88 21.07 -18.46
N ARG A 38 18.19 21.08 -17.15
CA ARG A 38 18.78 22.25 -16.48
C ARG A 38 20.10 22.68 -17.11
N ARG A 39 21.00 21.73 -17.40
CA ARG A 39 22.33 22.01 -17.97
C ARG A 39 22.25 22.59 -19.39
N ASN A 40 21.22 22.23 -20.14
CA ASN A 40 21.01 22.68 -21.51
C ASN A 40 20.43 24.11 -21.61
N PHE A 41 20.01 24.71 -20.50
CA PHE A 41 19.50 26.09 -20.51
C PHE A 41 20.61 27.10 -20.26
N ASP A 42 20.90 27.93 -21.27
CA ASP A 42 21.69 29.14 -21.07
C ASP A 42 20.87 30.24 -20.34
N ALA A 43 21.56 31.26 -19.83
CA ALA A 43 20.93 32.32 -19.05
C ALA A 43 19.83 33.07 -19.83
N ALA A 44 20.03 33.30 -21.14
CA ALA A 44 19.05 33.98 -21.99
C ALA A 44 17.78 33.14 -22.16
N THR A 45 17.93 31.83 -22.34
CA THR A 45 16.83 30.87 -22.47
C THR A 45 16.06 30.73 -21.16
N VAL A 46 16.75 30.72 -20.01
CA VAL A 46 16.08 30.75 -18.69
C VAL A 46 15.24 32.01 -18.54
N VAL A 47 15.75 33.18 -18.92
CA VAL A 47 15.00 34.45 -18.84
C VAL A 47 13.79 34.42 -19.77
N ALA A 48 13.95 33.98 -21.02
CA ALA A 48 12.86 33.87 -21.99
C ALA A 48 11.77 32.87 -21.52
N LEU A 49 12.19 31.72 -21.00
CA LEU A 49 11.30 30.72 -20.42
C LEU A 49 10.49 31.31 -19.25
N ARG A 50 11.16 31.99 -18.31
CA ARG A 50 10.51 32.63 -17.16
C ARG A 50 9.52 33.71 -17.58
N LEU A 51 9.88 34.55 -18.54
CA LEU A 51 8.98 35.61 -19.04
C LEU A 51 7.72 34.99 -19.67
N LYS A 52 7.90 33.96 -20.50
CA LYS A 52 6.80 33.23 -21.13
C LYS A 52 5.90 32.54 -20.10
N ALA A 53 6.51 31.88 -19.12
CA ALA A 53 5.79 31.18 -18.07
C ALA A 53 5.01 32.14 -17.16
N ARG A 54 5.60 33.26 -16.75
CA ARG A 54 4.90 34.31 -15.99
C ARG A 54 3.72 34.90 -16.74
N GLY A 55 3.91 35.20 -18.03
CA GLY A 55 2.81 35.65 -18.88
C GLY A 55 1.70 34.61 -19.00
N GLY A 56 2.05 33.31 -19.06
CA GLY A 56 1.10 32.21 -19.01
C GLY A 56 0.36 32.11 -17.68
N ILE A 57 1.08 32.13 -16.54
CA ILE A 57 0.52 32.10 -15.19
C ILE A 57 -0.49 33.23 -15.01
N GLN A 58 -0.14 34.46 -15.42
CA GLN A 58 -1.04 35.60 -15.27
C GLN A 58 -2.35 35.38 -16.04
N LYS A 59 -2.29 34.96 -17.31
CA LYS A 59 -3.50 34.70 -18.11
C LYS A 59 -4.37 33.58 -17.54
N ILE A 60 -3.76 32.56 -16.91
CA ILE A 60 -4.50 31.48 -16.24
C ILE A 60 -5.11 31.98 -14.93
N CYS A 61 -4.43 32.83 -14.17
CA CYS A 61 -4.98 33.46 -12.97
C CYS A 61 -6.18 34.36 -13.32
N ASP A 62 -6.06 35.19 -14.37
CA ASP A 62 -7.16 36.04 -14.86
C ASP A 62 -8.39 35.21 -15.25
N LEU A 63 -8.17 33.97 -15.72
CA LEU A 63 -9.24 33.01 -15.98
C LEU A 63 -9.82 32.42 -14.69
N GLY A 64 -8.96 32.09 -13.72
CA GLY A 64 -9.36 31.59 -12.41
C GLY A 64 -10.28 32.56 -11.66
N GLU A 65 -10.02 33.86 -11.75
CA GLU A 65 -10.80 34.92 -11.09
C GLU A 65 -12.21 35.10 -11.67
N ARG A 66 -12.43 34.69 -12.93
CA ARG A 66 -13.75 34.82 -13.57
C ARG A 66 -14.73 33.81 -13.00
N ARG A 67 -15.91 34.28 -12.61
CA ARG A 67 -17.02 33.40 -12.24
C ARG A 67 -17.73 32.85 -13.48
N GLY A 68 -18.15 31.59 -13.43
CA GLY A 68 -18.95 30.95 -14.49
C GLY A 68 -18.15 30.23 -15.58
N ALA A 69 -18.84 29.92 -16.67
CA ALA A 69 -18.28 29.17 -17.80
C ALA A 69 -17.26 29.96 -18.62
N LEU A 70 -16.33 29.26 -19.28
CA LEU A 70 -15.34 29.91 -20.15
C LEU A 70 -16.01 30.55 -21.38
N PRO A 71 -15.60 31.77 -21.77
CA PRO A 71 -15.98 32.33 -23.06
C PRO A 71 -15.53 31.43 -24.23
N PRO A 72 -16.31 31.35 -25.31
CA PRO A 72 -15.91 30.62 -26.52
C PRO A 72 -14.55 31.10 -27.04
N GLY A 73 -13.66 30.15 -27.35
CA GLY A 73 -12.34 30.45 -27.91
C GLY A 73 -11.26 30.86 -26.91
N TYR A 74 -11.58 31.08 -25.64
CA TYR A 74 -10.60 31.41 -24.61
C TYR A 74 -9.49 30.36 -24.41
N PRO A 75 -9.76 29.03 -24.51
CA PRO A 75 -8.70 28.02 -24.41
C PRO A 75 -7.56 28.21 -25.44
N LYS A 76 -7.84 28.87 -26.58
CA LYS A 76 -6.82 29.17 -27.60
C LYS A 76 -5.80 30.22 -27.15
N LEU A 77 -6.10 31.02 -26.11
CA LEU A 77 -5.18 32.03 -25.57
C LEU A 77 -4.07 31.42 -24.71
N ILE A 78 -4.34 30.26 -24.09
CA ILE A 78 -3.38 29.51 -23.31
C ILE A 78 -2.85 28.38 -24.18
N THR A 79 -1.70 28.60 -24.84
CA THR A 79 -1.11 27.61 -25.74
C THR A 79 -0.40 26.49 -24.99
N LEU A 80 -0.27 25.32 -25.61
CA LEU A 80 0.52 24.19 -25.09
C LEU A 80 1.95 24.61 -24.69
N SER A 81 2.59 25.40 -25.56
CA SER A 81 3.94 25.92 -25.34
C SER A 81 4.07 26.85 -24.12
N MET A 82 2.96 27.46 -23.65
CA MET A 82 2.94 28.23 -22.40
C MET A 82 2.84 27.29 -21.21
N LEU A 83 1.96 26.28 -21.27
CA LEU A 83 1.82 25.28 -20.21
C LEU A 83 3.13 24.49 -19.99
N GLU A 84 3.82 24.12 -21.07
CA GLU A 84 5.15 23.52 -21.00
C GLU A 84 6.16 24.46 -20.33
N ALA A 85 6.14 25.76 -20.67
CA ALA A 85 7.04 26.73 -20.06
C ALA A 85 6.77 26.90 -18.56
N ILE A 86 5.50 26.91 -18.16
CA ILE A 86 5.08 26.93 -16.76
C ILE A 86 5.57 25.66 -16.06
N SER A 87 5.27 24.47 -16.59
CA SER A 87 5.71 23.20 -16.01
C SER A 87 7.24 23.14 -15.81
N LYS A 88 8.01 23.65 -16.78
CA LYS A 88 9.48 23.73 -16.72
C LYS A 88 10.01 24.77 -15.70
N LEU A 89 9.19 25.67 -15.17
CA LEU A 89 9.62 26.57 -14.08
C LEU A 89 10.04 25.81 -12.81
N LEU A 90 9.53 24.60 -12.61
CA LEU A 90 9.93 23.74 -11.49
C LEU A 90 11.43 23.39 -11.50
N LEU A 91 12.06 23.45 -12.68
CA LEU A 91 13.51 23.33 -12.81
C LEU A 91 14.26 24.52 -12.21
N PHE A 92 13.59 25.61 -11.81
CA PHE A 92 14.21 26.81 -11.26
C PHE A 92 13.58 27.16 -9.91
N PRO A 93 14.10 26.63 -8.77
CA PRO A 93 13.44 26.71 -7.47
C PRO A 93 13.09 28.13 -7.03
N LYS A 94 13.96 29.11 -7.36
CA LYS A 94 13.74 30.53 -7.07
C LYS A 94 12.54 31.15 -7.79
N ALA A 95 12.00 30.50 -8.81
CA ALA A 95 10.80 30.94 -9.53
C ALA A 95 9.52 30.28 -9.00
N LEU A 96 9.61 29.37 -8.03
CA LEU A 96 8.44 28.64 -7.52
C LEU A 96 7.44 29.53 -6.78
N SER A 97 7.88 30.66 -6.22
CA SER A 97 6.96 31.66 -5.64
C SER A 97 5.90 32.15 -6.63
N ASP A 98 6.18 32.09 -7.94
CA ASP A 98 5.21 32.50 -8.97
C ASP A 98 3.96 31.58 -9.02
N PHE A 99 4.05 30.37 -8.44
CA PHE A 99 2.94 29.40 -8.35
C PHE A 99 2.04 29.59 -7.13
N ALA A 100 2.42 30.43 -6.17
CA ALA A 100 1.74 30.60 -4.88
C ALA A 100 0.45 31.43 -5.03
N ARG A 101 -0.44 31.01 -5.94
CA ARG A 101 -1.65 31.73 -6.33
C ARG A 101 -2.81 30.73 -6.45
N PRO A 102 -3.78 30.72 -5.52
CA PRO A 102 -4.96 29.86 -5.62
C PRO A 102 -5.75 30.02 -6.94
N THR A 103 -5.75 31.23 -7.51
CA THR A 103 -6.41 31.51 -8.80
C THR A 103 -5.75 30.79 -9.99
N LEU A 104 -4.46 30.44 -9.89
CA LEU A 104 -3.79 29.59 -10.88
C LEU A 104 -4.42 28.18 -10.89
N VAL A 105 -4.69 27.64 -9.70
CA VAL A 105 -5.36 26.33 -9.53
C VAL A 105 -6.76 26.37 -10.16
N SER A 106 -7.58 27.36 -9.78
CA SER A 106 -8.93 27.56 -10.34
C SER A 106 -8.91 27.67 -11.87
N GLY A 107 -7.96 28.43 -12.42
CA GLY A 107 -7.79 28.60 -13.86
C GLY A 107 -7.42 27.29 -14.58
N CYS A 108 -6.49 26.51 -14.02
CA CYS A 108 -6.12 25.22 -14.59
C CYS A 108 -7.27 24.19 -14.53
N ILE A 109 -8.06 24.16 -13.46
CA ILE A 109 -9.25 23.29 -13.36
C ILE A 109 -10.26 23.65 -14.47
N LYS A 110 -10.51 24.94 -14.68
CA LYS A 110 -11.34 25.43 -15.77
C LYS A 110 -10.83 24.98 -17.14
N LEU A 111 -9.52 25.06 -17.39
CA LEU A 111 -8.91 24.60 -18.63
C LEU A 111 -9.03 23.09 -18.84
N MET A 112 -8.83 22.27 -17.80
CA MET A 112 -8.98 20.81 -17.89
C MET A 112 -10.37 20.40 -18.38
N ARG A 113 -11.42 21.07 -17.88
CA ARG A 113 -12.81 20.81 -18.29
C ARG A 113 -13.10 21.11 -19.77
N THR A 114 -12.22 21.85 -20.45
CA THR A 114 -12.36 22.15 -21.88
C THR A 114 -11.81 21.06 -22.79
N VAL A 115 -11.05 20.11 -22.24
CA VAL A 115 -10.56 18.94 -22.98
C VAL A 115 -11.65 17.87 -22.91
N GLN A 116 -12.35 17.68 -24.02
CA GLN A 116 -13.49 16.77 -24.08
C GLN A 116 -13.44 15.86 -25.31
N GLU A 117 -13.54 14.55 -25.10
CA GLU A 117 -13.61 13.57 -26.17
C GLU A 117 -15.03 13.00 -26.26
N SER A 118 -15.66 13.12 -27.43
CA SER A 118 -17.07 12.69 -27.63
C SER A 118 -18.05 13.28 -26.59
N GLY A 119 -17.81 14.53 -26.17
CA GLY A 119 -18.65 15.23 -25.18
C GLY A 119 -18.40 14.85 -23.72
N ARG A 120 -17.42 13.98 -23.44
CA ARG A 120 -17.01 13.62 -22.07
C ARG A 120 -15.71 14.32 -21.70
N ILE A 121 -15.57 14.71 -20.43
CA ILE A 121 -14.35 15.35 -19.91
C ILE A 121 -13.21 14.31 -19.94
N SER A 122 -12.11 14.61 -20.63
CA SER A 122 -11.01 13.64 -20.83
C SER A 122 -9.63 14.31 -20.86
N PRO A 123 -9.24 15.09 -19.82
CA PRO A 123 -7.96 15.79 -19.81
C PRO A 123 -6.74 14.86 -19.83
N PHE A 124 -6.87 13.62 -19.35
CA PHE A 124 -5.76 12.66 -19.30
C PHE A 124 -5.62 11.83 -20.59
N ASN A 125 -6.43 12.10 -21.61
CA ASN A 125 -6.19 11.55 -22.95
C ASN A 125 -5.21 12.39 -23.78
N TYR A 126 -4.98 13.66 -23.39
CA TYR A 126 -4.18 14.60 -24.17
C TYR A 126 -3.17 15.37 -23.33
N GLU A 127 -2.06 15.74 -23.96
CA GLU A 127 -0.96 16.49 -23.37
C GLU A 127 -1.41 17.78 -22.67
N TYR A 128 -2.31 18.53 -23.30
CA TYR A 128 -2.81 19.80 -22.76
C TYR A 128 -3.49 19.66 -21.39
N GLY A 129 -4.38 18.68 -21.26
CA GLY A 129 -5.12 18.45 -20.02
C GLY A 129 -4.19 17.97 -18.91
N TYR A 130 -3.29 17.05 -19.22
CA TYR A 130 -2.25 16.59 -18.29
C TYR A 130 -1.33 17.72 -17.82
N LEU A 131 -0.88 18.61 -18.71
CA LEU A 131 -0.06 19.75 -18.30
C LEU A 131 -0.83 20.71 -17.39
N CYS A 132 -2.13 20.93 -17.63
CA CYS A 132 -2.97 21.69 -16.71
C CYS A 132 -3.06 21.01 -15.33
N PHE A 133 -3.24 19.70 -15.28
CA PHE A 133 -3.24 18.92 -14.05
C PHE A 133 -1.90 19.01 -13.30
N ARG A 134 -0.78 18.89 -14.02
CA ARG A 134 0.57 19.03 -13.45
C ARG A 134 0.79 20.41 -12.85
N VAL A 135 0.40 21.48 -13.55
CA VAL A 135 0.50 22.86 -13.02
C VAL A 135 -0.41 23.04 -11.80
N THR A 136 -1.62 22.48 -11.82
CA THR A 136 -2.56 22.46 -10.67
C THR A 136 -1.90 21.86 -9.43
N THR A 137 -1.26 20.70 -9.60
CA THR A 137 -0.59 19.95 -8.53
C THR A 137 0.62 20.69 -7.95
N ILE A 138 1.41 21.35 -8.80
CA ILE A 138 2.53 22.18 -8.35
C ILE A 138 1.99 23.40 -7.58
N ALA A 139 0.99 24.11 -8.13
CA ALA A 139 0.40 25.30 -7.53
C ALA A 139 -0.22 25.01 -6.15
N ILE A 140 -1.17 24.07 -6.08
CA ILE A 140 -1.11 22.94 -5.15
C ILE A 140 -0.17 23.04 -3.94
N GLY A 141 0.90 22.24 -4.07
CA GLY A 141 1.94 22.08 -3.07
C GLY A 141 2.62 23.39 -2.68
N ILE A 142 2.85 24.30 -3.62
CA ILE A 142 3.48 25.59 -3.32
C ILE A 142 2.58 26.44 -2.41
N CYS A 143 1.28 26.50 -2.66
CA CYS A 143 0.35 27.23 -1.80
C CYS A 143 0.27 26.60 -0.39
N LEU A 144 0.29 25.27 -0.29
CA LEU A 144 0.35 24.56 1.00
C LEU A 144 1.64 24.87 1.77
N LEU A 145 2.77 24.88 1.09
CA LEU A 145 4.08 25.18 1.67
C LEU A 145 4.17 26.65 2.11
N GLU A 146 3.62 27.59 1.33
CA GLU A 146 3.59 29.00 1.69
C GLU A 146 2.74 29.21 2.96
N LYS A 147 1.52 28.64 2.99
CA LYS A 147 0.63 28.71 4.15
C LYS A 147 1.24 28.10 5.42
N SER A 148 2.09 27.10 5.26
CA SER A 148 2.77 26.43 6.37
C SER A 148 4.14 27.02 6.70
N ASN A 149 4.53 28.14 6.07
CA ASN A 149 5.85 28.78 6.20
C ASN A 149 7.06 27.87 5.86
N LEU A 150 6.86 26.84 5.03
CA LEU A 150 7.89 25.87 4.62
C LEU A 150 8.40 26.08 3.19
N LEU A 151 7.82 27.00 2.42
CA LEU A 151 8.21 27.25 1.03
C LEU A 151 9.69 27.64 0.88
N ASN A 152 10.18 28.55 1.72
CA ASN A 152 11.58 28.98 1.67
C ASN A 152 12.55 27.84 1.99
N VAL A 153 12.18 26.96 2.93
CA VAL A 153 12.96 25.76 3.27
C VAL A 153 13.01 24.81 2.09
N ALA A 154 11.86 24.55 1.46
CA ALA A 154 11.79 23.70 0.27
C ALA A 154 12.64 24.24 -0.89
N ILE A 155 12.55 25.55 -1.17
CA ILE A 155 13.37 26.20 -2.21
C ILE A 155 14.86 26.10 -1.87
N SER A 156 15.24 26.34 -0.62
CA SER A 156 16.64 26.23 -0.17
C SER A 156 17.19 24.82 -0.42
N ASN A 157 16.42 23.79 -0.05
CA ASN A 157 16.82 22.40 -0.23
C ASN A 157 16.95 22.02 -1.71
N MET A 158 16.03 22.46 -2.57
CA MET A 158 16.13 22.26 -4.02
C MET A 158 17.32 22.97 -4.66
N VAL A 159 17.82 24.04 -4.04
CA VAL A 159 19.03 24.74 -4.49
C VAL A 159 20.29 24.05 -3.99
N SER A 160 20.30 23.54 -2.75
CA SER A 160 21.43 22.82 -2.18
C SER A 160 21.62 21.41 -2.74
N GLU A 161 20.54 20.79 -3.23
CA GLU A 161 20.54 19.44 -3.81
C GLU A 161 20.21 19.47 -5.32
N PRO A 162 21.05 20.11 -6.16
CA PRO A 162 20.73 20.32 -7.57
C PRO A 162 20.66 19.02 -8.38
N GLN A 163 21.21 17.91 -7.85
CA GLN A 163 21.23 16.58 -8.48
C GLN A 163 19.92 15.78 -8.26
N VAL A 164 19.09 16.18 -7.30
CA VAL A 164 17.81 15.52 -7.05
C VAL A 164 16.74 16.19 -7.89
N ASP A 165 15.82 15.40 -8.45
CA ASP A 165 14.71 15.95 -9.20
C ASP A 165 13.88 16.91 -8.30
N PRO A 166 13.67 18.17 -8.71
CA PRO A 166 12.92 19.13 -7.91
C PRO A 166 11.50 18.69 -7.59
N VAL A 167 10.87 17.84 -8.43
CA VAL A 167 9.51 17.36 -8.16
C VAL A 167 9.49 16.39 -6.98
N ILE A 168 10.54 15.58 -6.82
CA ILE A 168 10.69 14.67 -5.67
C ILE A 168 10.84 15.49 -4.39
N LEU A 169 11.72 16.49 -4.39
CA LEU A 169 11.91 17.37 -3.23
C LEU A 169 10.64 18.16 -2.89
N LEU A 170 9.91 18.64 -3.91
CA LEU A 170 8.62 19.31 -3.72
C LEU A 170 7.62 18.36 -3.05
N SER A 171 7.48 17.15 -3.58
CA SER A 171 6.55 16.13 -3.08
C SER A 171 6.86 15.77 -1.63
N LYS A 172 8.13 15.59 -1.28
CA LYS A 172 8.58 15.33 0.11
C LYS A 172 8.18 16.44 1.07
N HIS A 173 8.38 17.71 0.67
CA HIS A 173 8.00 18.83 1.53
C HIS A 173 6.48 19.02 1.63
N VAL A 174 5.73 18.75 0.56
CA VAL A 174 4.27 18.73 0.60
C VAL A 174 3.76 17.62 1.50
N GLU A 175 4.35 16.42 1.42
CA GLU A 175 4.06 15.29 2.29
C GLU A 175 4.23 15.66 3.78
N GLN A 176 5.31 16.35 4.12
CA GLN A 176 5.55 16.87 5.47
C GLN A 176 4.43 17.82 5.93
N VAL A 177 3.99 18.74 5.07
CA VAL A 177 2.85 19.62 5.37
C VAL A 177 1.58 18.81 5.62
N VAL A 178 1.28 17.82 4.78
CA VAL A 178 0.11 16.95 4.98
C VAL A 178 0.19 16.24 6.32
N GLN A 179 1.34 15.65 6.68
CA GLN A 179 1.50 14.97 7.98
C GLN A 179 1.31 15.90 9.18
N ILE A 180 1.83 17.14 9.10
CA ILE A 180 1.63 18.15 10.16
C ILE A 180 0.14 18.44 10.30
N GLN A 181 -0.52 18.75 9.19
CA GLN A 181 -1.95 19.09 9.18
C GLN A 181 -2.84 17.96 9.66
N MET A 182 -2.55 16.71 9.26
CA MET A 182 -3.29 15.54 9.73
C MET A 182 -3.15 15.36 11.24
N ARG A 183 -1.94 15.52 11.80
CA ARG A 183 -1.68 15.41 13.25
C ARG A 183 -2.34 16.51 14.06
N GLU A 184 -2.32 17.74 13.57
CA GLU A 184 -3.00 18.87 14.22
C GLU A 184 -4.51 18.63 14.31
N GLU A 185 -5.11 18.10 13.24
CA GLU A 185 -6.52 17.71 13.24
C GLU A 185 -6.81 16.59 14.24
N ASP A 186 -6.00 15.53 14.29
CA ASP A 186 -6.19 14.44 15.26
C ASP A 186 -6.09 14.93 16.71
N GLN A 187 -5.16 15.85 16.99
CA GLN A 187 -5.04 16.47 18.32
C GLN A 187 -6.24 17.34 18.67
N SER A 188 -6.80 18.05 17.68
CA SER A 188 -7.98 18.89 17.88
C SER A 188 -9.23 18.07 18.22
N LEU A 189 -9.36 16.85 17.68
CA LEU A 189 -10.50 15.96 17.96
C LEU A 189 -10.53 15.43 19.40
N VAL A 190 -9.39 15.42 20.10
CA VAL A 190 -9.28 14.96 21.49
C VAL A 190 -9.61 16.08 22.49
N GLY A 191 -9.56 17.35 22.09
CA GLY A 191 -9.85 18.50 22.95
C GLY A 191 -11.30 18.97 22.84
N ASP A 192 -11.97 19.19 23.97
CA ASP A 192 -13.38 19.64 24.08
C ASP A 192 -13.68 21.04 23.47
N ASN A 193 -12.67 21.69 22.88
CA ASN A 193 -12.74 23.02 22.26
C ASN A 193 -12.90 22.96 20.72
N CYS A 194 -13.69 22.03 20.21
CA CYS A 194 -13.94 21.83 18.77
C CYS A 194 -14.70 22.98 18.07
N GLN A 195 -15.09 24.05 18.77
CA GLN A 195 -15.86 25.15 18.17
C GLN A 195 -15.02 26.14 17.35
N GLY A 196 -13.69 26.07 17.40
CA GLY A 196 -12.80 27.09 16.83
C GLY A 196 -12.19 26.81 15.45
N LEU A 197 -11.94 25.54 15.09
CA LEU A 197 -11.38 25.18 13.78
C LEU A 197 -12.51 24.98 12.77
N ARG A 198 -13.33 26.02 12.54
CA ARG A 198 -14.00 26.12 11.25
C ARG A 198 -12.89 26.30 10.22
N THR A 199 -12.58 25.22 9.52
CA THR A 199 -11.61 25.11 8.45
C THR A 199 -11.90 26.20 7.42
N ASP A 200 -11.30 27.38 7.60
CA ASP A 200 -11.04 28.28 6.48
C ASP A 200 -10.41 27.39 5.42
N LEU A 201 -11.12 27.15 4.31
CA LEU A 201 -10.64 26.39 3.17
C LEU A 201 -9.21 26.84 2.96
N LEU A 202 -8.22 25.98 3.22
CA LEU A 202 -6.85 26.40 3.48
C LEU A 202 -6.31 27.35 2.39
N LEU A 203 -6.84 27.20 1.17
CA LEU A 203 -6.56 28.02 0.00
C LEU A 203 -7.78 28.75 -0.62
N GLY A 204 -9.01 28.54 -0.12
CA GLY A 204 -10.23 29.20 -0.64
C GLY A 204 -10.60 28.84 -2.08
N ILE A 205 -10.18 27.68 -2.58
CA ILE A 205 -10.36 27.28 -3.99
C ILE A 205 -11.76 26.70 -4.18
N THR A 206 -12.65 27.48 -4.81
CA THR A 206 -14.05 27.10 -5.03
C THR A 206 -14.24 26.00 -6.08
N GLU A 207 -13.24 25.76 -6.91
CA GLU A 207 -13.28 24.80 -8.01
C GLU A 207 -12.82 23.38 -7.60
N LEU A 208 -12.50 23.13 -6.34
CA LEU A 208 -12.08 21.79 -5.87
C LEU A 208 -13.12 20.68 -6.13
N PRO A 209 -14.44 20.88 -5.95
CA PRO A 209 -15.43 19.87 -6.34
C PRO A 209 -15.36 19.53 -7.83
N ALA A 210 -15.18 20.54 -8.68
CA ALA A 210 -15.03 20.32 -10.12
C ALA A 210 -13.73 19.61 -10.49
N LEU A 211 -12.65 19.77 -9.70
CA LEU A 211 -11.44 18.96 -9.86
C LEU A 211 -11.72 17.51 -9.52
N LEU A 212 -12.45 17.23 -8.44
CA LEU A 212 -12.81 15.87 -8.08
C LEU A 212 -13.64 15.19 -9.18
N ASP A 213 -14.63 15.89 -9.74
CA ASP A 213 -15.42 15.40 -10.88
C ASP A 213 -14.53 15.07 -12.08
N VAL A 214 -13.59 15.96 -12.42
CA VAL A 214 -12.65 15.74 -13.53
C VAL A 214 -11.80 14.48 -13.32
N LEU A 215 -11.28 14.27 -12.10
CA LEU A 215 -10.47 13.10 -11.77
C LEU A 215 -11.28 11.80 -11.81
N TYR A 216 -12.55 11.85 -11.43
CA TYR A 216 -13.43 10.69 -11.39
C TYR A 216 -14.00 10.31 -12.75
N GLU A 217 -14.47 11.29 -13.53
CA GLU A 217 -15.00 11.07 -14.89
C GLU A 217 -13.94 10.47 -15.81
N ASP A 218 -12.68 10.88 -15.64
CA ASP A 218 -11.53 10.41 -16.42
C ASP A 218 -10.62 9.46 -15.62
N ARG A 219 -11.16 8.76 -14.62
CA ARG A 219 -10.40 7.97 -13.62
C ARG A 219 -9.50 6.88 -14.20
N LYS A 220 -9.89 6.29 -15.33
CA LYS A 220 -9.07 5.29 -16.04
C LYS A 220 -7.81 5.95 -16.61
N ALA A 221 -7.97 6.98 -17.43
CA ALA A 221 -6.85 7.69 -18.04
C ALA A 221 -6.00 8.41 -16.97
N PHE A 222 -6.61 8.90 -15.90
CA PHE A 222 -5.93 9.37 -14.70
C PHE A 222 -5.02 8.30 -14.10
N SER A 223 -5.53 7.07 -13.88
CA SER A 223 -4.75 5.96 -13.31
C SER A 223 -3.56 5.59 -14.21
N ILE A 224 -3.77 5.54 -15.53
CA ILE A 224 -2.72 5.35 -16.54
C ILE A 224 -1.68 6.48 -16.44
N ALA A 225 -2.13 7.73 -16.33
CA ALA A 225 -1.23 8.88 -16.20
C ALA A 225 -0.35 8.82 -14.96
N LEU A 226 -0.91 8.43 -13.81
CA LEU A 226 -0.12 8.27 -12.60
C LEU A 226 0.97 7.20 -12.76
N MET A 227 0.61 6.04 -13.29
CA MET A 227 1.54 4.92 -13.49
C MET A 227 2.71 5.26 -14.41
N HIS A 228 2.46 6.03 -15.48
CA HIS A 228 3.49 6.33 -16.46
C HIS A 228 4.34 7.54 -16.08
N THR A 229 3.74 8.54 -15.43
CA THR A 229 4.44 9.80 -15.20
C THR A 229 5.26 9.79 -13.92
N ASN A 230 4.96 8.92 -12.95
CA ASN A 230 5.74 8.67 -11.73
C ASN A 230 6.40 9.91 -11.09
N THR A 231 5.86 11.12 -11.25
CA THR A 231 6.65 12.34 -10.98
C THR A 231 5.98 13.29 -9.99
N LEU A 232 4.67 13.23 -9.78
CA LEU A 232 3.98 14.22 -8.95
C LEU A 232 3.35 13.56 -7.72
N GLY A 233 3.85 13.90 -6.52
CA GLY A 233 3.13 13.63 -5.29
C GLY A 233 1.81 14.43 -5.26
N LEU A 234 0.69 13.74 -5.05
CA LEU A 234 -0.65 14.30 -5.01
C LEU A 234 -1.22 14.41 -3.59
N ALA A 235 -0.49 14.04 -2.54
CA ALA A 235 -0.98 14.07 -1.16
C ALA A 235 -1.61 15.44 -0.80
N GLY A 236 -0.99 16.54 -1.25
CA GLY A 236 -1.56 17.88 -1.06
C GLY A 236 -2.89 18.12 -1.79
N VAL A 237 -3.02 17.59 -3.02
CA VAL A 237 -4.27 17.66 -3.78
C VAL A 237 -5.35 16.84 -3.10
N ILE A 238 -5.05 15.59 -2.75
CA ILE A 238 -5.97 14.68 -2.07
C ILE A 238 -6.43 15.26 -0.73
N LEU A 239 -5.52 15.81 0.08
CA LEU A 239 -5.87 16.47 1.35
C LEU A 239 -6.90 17.58 1.15
N LEU A 240 -6.69 18.45 0.15
CA LEU A 240 -7.62 19.56 -0.12
C LEU A 240 -8.98 19.07 -0.63
N LEU A 241 -9.00 18.03 -1.47
CA LEU A 241 -10.25 17.41 -1.91
C LEU A 241 -11.02 16.82 -0.72
N GLY A 242 -10.33 16.08 0.16
CA GLY A 242 -10.95 15.49 1.35
C GLY A 242 -11.51 16.54 2.32
N ARG A 243 -10.80 17.66 2.52
CA ARG A 243 -11.30 18.78 3.34
C ARG A 243 -12.47 19.53 2.71
N CYS A 244 -12.50 19.63 1.38
CA CYS A 244 -13.63 20.23 0.68
C CYS A 244 -14.93 19.50 1.01
N LEU A 245 -14.86 18.16 1.11
CA LEU A 245 -15.99 17.32 1.51
C LEU A 245 -16.33 17.49 2.99
N GLY A 246 -15.35 17.52 3.89
CA GLY A 246 -15.62 17.69 5.33
C GLY A 246 -16.36 18.99 5.67
N ASN A 247 -16.18 20.04 4.87
CA ASN A 247 -16.79 21.36 5.09
C ASN A 247 -18.22 21.48 4.53
N GLU A 248 -18.65 20.61 3.63
CA GLU A 248 -19.99 20.65 3.07
C GLU A 248 -21.00 19.97 4.02
N THR A 249 -21.86 20.78 4.65
CA THR A 249 -22.91 20.32 5.57
C THR A 249 -23.93 19.36 4.93
N ARG A 250 -23.91 19.26 3.59
CA ARG A 250 -24.75 18.37 2.79
C ARG A 250 -23.93 17.51 1.83
N THR A 251 -22.76 17.07 2.27
CA THR A 251 -21.97 16.13 1.46
C THR A 251 -22.82 14.90 1.16
N THR A 252 -23.11 14.69 -0.12
CA THR A 252 -23.81 13.48 -0.56
C THR A 252 -22.85 12.31 -0.40
N TYR A 253 -23.37 11.13 -0.03
CA TYR A 253 -22.55 9.92 0.04
C TYR A 253 -21.78 9.66 -1.27
N ASN A 254 -22.39 10.01 -2.41
CA ASN A 254 -21.76 9.88 -3.72
C ASN A 254 -20.44 10.67 -3.82
N ALA A 255 -20.35 11.87 -3.24
CA ALA A 255 -19.12 12.67 -3.29
C ALA A 255 -17.97 12.05 -2.48
N VAL A 256 -18.29 11.46 -1.32
CA VAL A 256 -17.32 10.71 -0.50
C VAL A 256 -16.83 9.48 -1.26
N GLU A 257 -17.74 8.72 -1.86
CA GLU A 257 -17.43 7.54 -2.67
C GLU A 257 -16.56 7.89 -3.90
N THR A 258 -16.85 9.00 -4.57
CA THR A 258 -16.05 9.52 -5.68
C THR A 258 -14.65 9.91 -5.23
N TYR A 259 -14.51 10.62 -4.10
CA TYR A 259 -13.20 10.96 -3.54
C TYR A 259 -12.40 9.74 -3.12
N CYS A 260 -13.07 8.79 -2.48
CA CYS A 260 -12.54 7.50 -2.13
C CYS A 260 -11.95 6.79 -3.36
N GLU A 261 -12.72 6.63 -4.44
CA GLU A 261 -12.24 6.03 -5.70
C GLU A 261 -10.94 6.70 -6.20
N VAL A 262 -10.89 8.04 -6.22
CA VAL A 262 -9.72 8.80 -6.65
C VAL A 262 -8.53 8.59 -5.71
N LEU A 263 -8.74 8.62 -4.40
CA LEU A 263 -7.71 8.40 -3.38
C LEU A 263 -7.13 6.98 -3.45
N TRP A 264 -7.97 5.96 -3.64
CA TRP A 264 -7.50 4.59 -3.76
C TRP A 264 -6.74 4.36 -5.06
N ARG A 265 -7.20 4.90 -6.20
CA ARG A 265 -6.45 4.86 -7.46
C ARG A 265 -5.10 5.55 -7.31
N TYR A 266 -5.08 6.70 -6.62
CA TYR A 266 -3.84 7.39 -6.31
C TYR A 266 -2.90 6.55 -5.43
N SER A 267 -3.43 5.92 -4.37
CA SER A 267 -2.66 5.06 -3.48
C SER A 267 -1.95 3.93 -4.23
N ASN A 268 -2.61 3.36 -5.24
CA ASN A 268 -2.04 2.30 -6.08
C ASN A 268 -0.96 2.77 -7.06
N ALA A 269 -0.83 4.07 -7.31
CA ALA A 269 0.19 4.60 -8.21
C ALA A 269 1.20 5.54 -7.51
N SER A 270 1.00 5.84 -6.23
CA SER A 270 1.84 6.76 -5.47
C SER A 270 3.23 6.17 -5.18
N ALA A 271 4.28 6.85 -5.65
CA ALA A 271 5.68 6.47 -5.39
C ALA A 271 6.33 7.32 -4.27
N TRP A 272 6.01 8.62 -4.17
CA TRP A 272 6.84 9.60 -3.46
C TRP A 272 6.30 10.12 -2.13
N ASP A 273 4.99 10.06 -1.88
CA ASP A 273 4.34 10.61 -0.68
C ASP A 273 3.47 9.56 0.02
N LYS A 274 3.99 8.33 0.06
CA LYS A 274 3.29 7.14 0.55
C LYS A 274 2.77 7.31 1.97
N LEU A 275 3.52 7.94 2.87
CA LEU A 275 3.12 8.09 4.26
C LEU A 275 1.91 9.03 4.36
N ALA A 276 1.94 10.18 3.68
CA ALA A 276 0.77 11.07 3.66
C ALA A 276 -0.45 10.41 2.97
N THR A 277 -0.22 9.73 1.86
CA THR A 277 -1.26 9.01 1.13
C THR A 277 -1.92 7.95 2.01
N GLN A 278 -1.14 7.20 2.77
CA GLN A 278 -1.63 6.20 3.69
C GLN A 278 -2.41 6.82 4.86
N LEU A 279 -1.92 7.92 5.46
CA LEU A 279 -2.66 8.63 6.50
C LEU A 279 -4.03 9.08 6.00
N LEU A 280 -4.08 9.63 4.78
CA LEU A 280 -5.32 10.02 4.12
C LEU A 280 -6.22 8.80 3.90
N THR A 281 -5.68 7.72 3.35
CA THR A 281 -6.45 6.50 3.10
C THR A 281 -6.99 5.88 4.37
N ASN A 282 -6.22 5.83 5.46
CA ASN A 282 -6.70 5.33 6.75
C ASN A 282 -7.86 6.18 7.29
N ARG A 283 -7.72 7.52 7.26
CA ARG A 283 -8.75 8.43 7.76
C ARG A 283 -10.06 8.32 6.98
N TYR A 284 -9.99 8.27 5.65
CA TYR A 284 -11.18 8.26 4.81
C TYR A 284 -11.74 6.85 4.56
N ARG A 285 -10.96 5.79 4.82
CA ARG A 285 -11.44 4.41 4.83
C ARG A 285 -12.61 4.21 5.77
N GLU A 286 -12.53 4.77 6.98
CA GLU A 286 -13.59 4.64 7.98
C GLU A 286 -14.85 5.43 7.61
N GLN A 287 -14.72 6.46 6.77
CA GLN A 287 -15.82 7.31 6.32
C GLN A 287 -16.55 6.74 5.11
N ALA A 288 -15.88 5.93 4.29
CA ALA A 288 -16.52 5.19 3.21
C ALA A 288 -17.53 4.20 3.81
N LYS A 289 -18.77 4.17 3.28
CA LYS A 289 -19.75 3.17 3.69
C LYS A 289 -19.15 1.78 3.51
N SER A 290 -19.39 0.89 4.48
CA SER A 290 -19.05 -0.53 4.35
C SER A 290 -19.68 -1.21 3.12
N SER A 291 -20.73 -0.60 2.54
CA SER A 291 -21.42 -1.07 1.34
C SER A 291 -20.88 -0.50 0.02
N TRP A 292 -20.01 0.51 0.04
CA TRP A 292 -19.46 1.09 -1.20
C TRP A 292 -18.60 0.07 -1.93
N LYS A 293 -18.72 0.03 -3.26
CA LYS A 293 -17.93 -0.83 -4.13
C LYS A 293 -17.29 0.03 -5.22
N PRO A 294 -15.95 -0.02 -5.37
CA PRO A 294 -15.29 0.65 -6.48
C PRO A 294 -15.85 0.15 -7.81
N THR A 295 -15.83 1.03 -8.82
CA THR A 295 -16.34 0.69 -10.16
C THR A 295 -15.22 0.73 -11.18
N PHE A 296 -15.13 -0.31 -12.01
CA PHE A 296 -14.23 -0.31 -13.16
C PHE A 296 -14.94 0.21 -14.41
N VAL A 297 -14.18 0.84 -15.30
CA VAL A 297 -14.71 1.38 -16.57
C VAL A 297 -14.81 0.28 -17.63
N ASP A 298 -13.73 -0.47 -17.79
CA ASP A 298 -13.60 -1.59 -18.73
C ASP A 298 -12.48 -2.53 -18.27
N LEU A 299 -12.25 -3.61 -19.02
CA LEU A 299 -11.20 -4.59 -18.70
C LEU A 299 -9.80 -3.98 -18.63
N GLU A 300 -9.50 -2.98 -19.47
CA GLU A 300 -8.19 -2.33 -19.45
C GLU A 300 -8.00 -1.51 -18.17
N ASP A 301 -9.06 -0.92 -17.63
CA ASP A 301 -9.05 -0.29 -16.30
C ASP A 301 -8.70 -1.30 -15.21
N CYS A 302 -9.32 -2.49 -15.21
CA CYS A 302 -8.98 -3.56 -14.27
C CYS A 302 -7.50 -3.95 -14.33
N VAL A 303 -6.98 -4.17 -15.54
CA VAL A 303 -5.57 -4.49 -15.77
C VAL A 303 -4.65 -3.35 -15.31
N THR A 304 -5.05 -2.11 -15.54
CA THR A 304 -4.31 -0.91 -15.11
C THR A 304 -4.18 -0.88 -13.59
N ILE A 305 -5.28 -1.09 -12.86
CA ILE A 305 -5.25 -1.11 -11.40
C ILE A 305 -4.37 -2.23 -10.86
N LEU A 306 -4.51 -3.47 -11.35
CA LEU A 306 -3.66 -4.58 -10.89
C LEU A 306 -2.17 -4.33 -11.13
N ARG A 307 -1.81 -3.74 -12.28
CA ARG A 307 -0.43 -3.36 -12.58
C ARG A 307 0.07 -2.21 -11.70
N ALA A 308 -0.77 -1.21 -11.43
CA ALA A 308 -0.44 -0.13 -10.53
C ALA A 308 -0.13 -0.69 -9.13
N SER A 309 -1.03 -1.53 -8.60
CA SER A 309 -0.86 -2.19 -7.31
C SER A 309 0.43 -3.02 -7.25
N ASP A 310 0.74 -3.79 -8.30
CA ASP A 310 1.97 -4.56 -8.42
C ASP A 310 3.21 -3.67 -8.36
N ILE A 311 3.25 -2.58 -9.13
CA ILE A 311 4.33 -1.59 -9.10
C ILE A 311 4.46 -0.96 -7.71
N ALA A 312 3.34 -0.60 -7.07
CA ALA A 312 3.36 0.01 -5.74
C ALA A 312 3.95 -0.91 -4.67
N LEU A 313 3.76 -2.23 -4.81
CA LEU A 313 4.27 -3.29 -3.94
C LEU A 313 5.68 -3.77 -4.31
N ALA A 314 6.18 -3.44 -5.50
CA ALA A 314 7.48 -3.88 -5.98
C ALA A 314 8.62 -3.29 -5.12
N LEU A 315 9.42 -4.18 -4.53
CA LEU A 315 10.46 -3.84 -3.56
C LEU A 315 11.75 -3.33 -4.21
N ASP A 316 12.00 -3.75 -5.45
CA ASP A 316 13.20 -3.40 -6.21
C ASP A 316 13.08 -2.06 -6.94
N ASP A 317 11.94 -1.38 -6.81
CA ASP A 317 11.73 -0.12 -7.47
C ASP A 317 12.47 1.00 -6.73
N HIS A 318 13.68 1.31 -7.20
CA HIS A 318 14.50 2.42 -6.70
C HIS A 318 13.81 3.79 -6.77
N ARG A 319 12.68 3.90 -7.49
CA ARG A 319 11.84 5.11 -7.50
C ARG A 319 11.04 5.28 -6.21
N ILE A 320 11.03 4.30 -5.31
CA ILE A 320 10.26 4.34 -4.07
C ILE A 320 11.24 4.51 -2.90
N PRO A 321 11.48 5.74 -2.41
CA PRO A 321 12.39 5.97 -1.32
C PRO A 321 11.77 5.54 0.01
N GLY A 322 12.41 4.58 0.68
CA GLY A 322 12.14 4.27 2.09
C GLY A 322 11.38 2.97 2.35
N PRO A 323 11.23 2.62 3.63
CA PRO A 323 10.53 1.41 4.05
C PRO A 323 9.05 1.48 3.66
N PHE A 324 8.54 0.43 3.03
CA PHE A 324 7.12 0.30 2.73
C PHE A 324 6.34 0.10 4.03
N ASP A 325 5.33 0.95 4.30
CA ASP A 325 4.48 0.74 5.47
C ASP A 325 3.57 -0.46 5.24
N VAL A 326 3.73 -1.50 6.05
CA VAL A 326 3.00 -2.76 5.91
C VAL A 326 1.48 -2.59 5.96
N SER A 327 0.98 -1.59 6.68
CA SER A 327 -0.46 -1.33 6.77
C SER A 327 -1.06 -0.76 5.48
N ALA A 328 -0.24 -0.34 4.53
CA ALA A 328 -0.68 0.00 3.18
C ALA A 328 -0.98 -1.25 2.31
N ILE A 329 -0.34 -2.40 2.58
CA ILE A 329 -0.53 -3.63 1.80
C ILE A 329 -2.01 -4.07 1.77
N PRO A 330 -2.72 -4.23 2.91
CA PRO A 330 -4.11 -4.65 2.87
C PRO A 330 -5.02 -3.62 2.17
N VAL A 331 -4.67 -2.33 2.18
CA VAL A 331 -5.38 -1.30 1.40
C VAL A 331 -5.32 -1.62 -0.09
N LEU A 332 -4.11 -1.85 -0.60
CA LEU A 332 -3.86 -2.07 -2.02
C LEU A 332 -4.48 -3.39 -2.48
N VAL A 333 -4.29 -4.46 -1.70
CA VAL A 333 -4.87 -5.78 -1.98
C VAL A 333 -6.39 -5.76 -1.88
N GLY A 334 -6.93 -5.08 -0.88
CA GLY A 334 -8.37 -4.90 -0.72
C GLY A 334 -9.00 -4.18 -1.92
N PHE A 335 -8.38 -3.10 -2.38
CA PHE A 335 -8.87 -2.35 -3.55
C PHE A 335 -8.78 -3.18 -4.82
N ALA A 336 -7.69 -3.91 -5.04
CA ALA A 336 -7.50 -4.76 -6.22
C ALA A 336 -8.57 -5.87 -6.35
N THR A 337 -9.18 -6.33 -5.25
CA THR A 337 -10.12 -7.46 -5.26
C THR A 337 -11.35 -7.27 -6.15
N VAL A 338 -11.79 -6.03 -6.37
CA VAL A 338 -12.98 -5.72 -7.19
C VAL A 338 -12.66 -5.58 -8.68
N PHE A 339 -11.39 -5.59 -9.05
CA PHE A 339 -10.92 -5.47 -10.43
C PHE A 339 -10.54 -6.85 -11.03
N ILE A 340 -10.97 -7.93 -10.40
CA ILE A 340 -10.72 -9.30 -10.85
C ILE A 340 -11.84 -9.74 -11.78
N GLU A 341 -11.65 -9.40 -13.05
CA GLU A 341 -12.60 -9.68 -14.13
C GLU A 341 -11.98 -10.65 -15.15
N PRO A 342 -12.80 -11.38 -15.94
CA PRO A 342 -12.32 -12.18 -17.05
C PRO A 342 -11.43 -11.36 -18.01
N GLY A 343 -10.20 -11.80 -18.25
CA GLY A 343 -9.14 -11.15 -19.00
C GLY A 343 -8.04 -10.50 -18.15
N SER A 344 -8.23 -10.35 -16.84
CA SER A 344 -7.26 -9.76 -15.90
C SER A 344 -6.33 -10.80 -15.24
N GLU A 345 -6.60 -12.09 -15.47
CA GLU A 345 -5.94 -13.22 -14.83
C GLU A 345 -4.42 -13.21 -14.92
N PRO A 346 -3.80 -12.88 -16.08
CA PRO A 346 -2.35 -12.94 -16.22
C PRO A 346 -1.59 -12.06 -15.22
N PHE A 347 -2.26 -11.05 -14.65
CA PHE A 347 -1.69 -10.08 -13.72
C PHE A 347 -1.83 -10.50 -12.25
N LEU A 348 -2.69 -11.48 -11.93
CA LEU A 348 -2.89 -11.93 -10.55
C LEU A 348 -1.66 -12.61 -9.94
N PRO A 349 -0.94 -13.54 -10.63
CA PRO A 349 0.21 -14.19 -10.02
C PRO A 349 1.34 -13.21 -9.67
N PRO A 350 1.80 -12.31 -10.57
CA PRO A 350 2.80 -11.30 -10.20
C PRO A 350 2.34 -10.39 -9.06
N PHE A 351 1.07 -9.97 -9.08
CA PHE A 351 0.52 -9.12 -8.03
C PHE A 351 0.58 -9.78 -6.64
N LEU A 352 0.18 -11.06 -6.54
CA LEU A 352 0.27 -11.81 -5.28
C LEU A 352 1.72 -12.07 -4.86
N ASP A 353 2.60 -12.35 -5.81
CA ASP A 353 4.04 -12.51 -5.61
C ASP A 353 4.65 -11.26 -4.95
N SER A 354 4.35 -10.08 -5.49
CA SER A 354 4.78 -8.78 -4.95
C SER A 354 4.18 -8.49 -3.58
N ALA A 355 2.90 -8.79 -3.37
CA ALA A 355 2.24 -8.60 -2.07
C ALA A 355 2.89 -9.43 -0.96
N ILE A 356 3.13 -10.72 -1.21
CA ILE A 356 3.73 -11.64 -0.24
C ILE A 356 5.20 -11.28 0.01
N SER A 357 5.94 -10.94 -1.05
CA SER A 357 7.33 -10.46 -0.93
C SER A 357 7.39 -9.19 -0.06
N CYS A 358 6.44 -8.27 -0.22
CA CYS A 358 6.36 -7.05 0.57
C CYS A 358 6.10 -7.33 2.06
N LEU A 359 5.23 -8.31 2.39
CA LEU A 359 5.01 -8.75 3.77
C LEU A 359 6.29 -9.34 4.40
N TRP A 360 7.04 -10.16 3.65
CA TRP A 360 8.33 -10.69 4.10
C TRP A 360 9.34 -9.59 4.39
N ASN A 361 9.44 -8.59 3.51
CA ASN A 361 10.36 -7.48 3.71
C ASN A 361 9.95 -6.60 4.91
N ALA A 362 8.66 -6.39 5.12
CA ALA A 362 8.17 -5.71 6.32
C ALA A 362 8.54 -6.47 7.60
N LEU A 363 8.40 -7.80 7.59
CA LEU A 363 8.79 -8.67 8.69
C LEU A 363 10.30 -8.62 8.96
N ALA A 364 11.13 -8.73 7.91
CA ALA A 364 12.58 -8.70 8.02
C ALA A 364 13.15 -7.32 8.42
N GLY A 365 12.47 -6.23 8.02
CA GLY A 365 12.90 -4.87 8.32
C GLY A 365 12.78 -4.48 9.80
N GLY A 366 11.89 -5.13 10.55
CA GLY A 366 11.74 -4.91 12.00
C GLY A 366 11.36 -3.49 12.43
N GLN A 367 10.90 -2.65 11.50
CA GLN A 367 10.64 -1.23 11.76
C GLN A 367 9.27 -0.95 12.37
N GLN A 368 8.36 -1.92 12.35
CA GLN A 368 7.01 -1.78 12.89
C GLN A 368 6.80 -2.67 14.12
N SER A 369 5.88 -2.26 14.99
CA SER A 369 5.41 -3.12 16.08
C SER A 369 4.84 -4.41 15.51
N LEU A 370 5.14 -5.54 16.17
CA LEU A 370 4.66 -6.85 15.76
C LEU A 370 3.13 -6.90 15.61
N ASP A 371 2.38 -6.33 16.55
CA ASP A 371 0.91 -6.34 16.52
C ASP A 371 0.38 -5.72 15.22
N ARG A 372 0.90 -4.55 14.83
CA ARG A 372 0.56 -3.87 13.58
C ARG A 372 0.91 -4.67 12.33
N LEU A 373 2.04 -5.40 12.36
CA LEU A 373 2.44 -6.29 11.28
C LEU A 373 1.48 -7.49 11.17
N VAL A 374 1.13 -8.11 12.30
CA VAL A 374 0.18 -9.22 12.37
C VAL A 374 -1.19 -8.81 11.85
N ASP A 375 -1.70 -7.64 12.27
CA ASP A 375 -2.96 -7.07 11.77
C ASP A 375 -2.91 -6.85 10.25
N ALA A 376 -1.84 -6.24 9.75
CA ALA A 376 -1.71 -6.00 8.31
C ALA A 376 -1.62 -7.29 7.49
N VAL A 377 -0.92 -8.32 8.00
CA VAL A 377 -0.86 -9.63 7.34
C VAL A 377 -2.22 -10.32 7.39
N ARG A 378 -2.91 -10.31 8.53
CA ARG A 378 -4.26 -10.85 8.68
C ARG A 378 -5.20 -10.25 7.65
N ASP A 379 -5.26 -8.92 7.59
CA ASP A 379 -6.14 -8.20 6.67
C ASP A 379 -5.75 -8.50 5.21
N THR A 380 -4.45 -8.63 4.93
CA THR A 380 -3.97 -9.03 3.60
C THR A 380 -4.40 -10.46 3.25
N PHE A 381 -4.31 -11.42 4.18
CA PHE A 381 -4.77 -12.80 3.99
C PHE A 381 -6.27 -12.87 3.75
N TYR A 382 -7.05 -12.05 4.46
CA TYR A 382 -8.47 -11.90 4.22
C TYR A 382 -8.77 -11.43 2.79
N HIS A 383 -8.05 -10.42 2.30
CA HIS A 383 -8.22 -9.93 0.93
C HIS A 383 -7.74 -10.93 -0.12
N ILE A 384 -6.59 -11.59 0.05
CA ILE A 384 -6.15 -12.68 -0.85
C ILE A 384 -7.19 -13.80 -0.87
N SER A 385 -7.79 -14.16 0.27
CA SER A 385 -8.86 -15.15 0.32
C SER A 385 -10.08 -14.76 -0.53
N LYS A 386 -10.42 -13.47 -0.59
CA LYS A 386 -11.47 -12.96 -1.49
C LYS A 386 -11.05 -13.07 -2.96
N ILE A 387 -9.81 -12.72 -3.29
CA ILE A 387 -9.24 -12.88 -4.64
C ILE A 387 -9.37 -14.32 -5.10
N LEU A 388 -8.91 -15.28 -4.29
CA LEU A 388 -8.99 -16.71 -4.62
C LEU A 388 -10.43 -17.19 -4.75
N ALA A 389 -11.35 -16.69 -3.92
CA ALA A 389 -12.77 -17.00 -4.05
C ALA A 389 -13.42 -16.40 -5.30
N CYS A 390 -12.93 -15.26 -5.81
CA CYS A 390 -13.33 -14.75 -7.12
C CYS A 390 -12.79 -15.65 -8.23
N VAL A 391 -11.49 -15.96 -8.22
CA VAL A 391 -10.84 -16.84 -9.20
C VAL A 391 -11.56 -18.19 -9.29
N ALA A 392 -11.82 -18.85 -8.16
CA ALA A 392 -12.50 -20.15 -8.12
C ALA A 392 -13.94 -20.12 -8.70
N ARG A 393 -14.62 -18.97 -8.64
CA ARG A 393 -15.97 -18.81 -9.20
C ARG A 393 -15.94 -18.47 -10.68
N THR A 394 -14.91 -17.75 -11.12
CA THR A 394 -14.80 -17.24 -12.49
C THR A 394 -14.15 -18.25 -13.43
N PHE A 395 -13.20 -19.07 -12.95
CA PHE A 395 -12.40 -19.97 -13.77
C PHE A 395 -12.67 -21.45 -13.47
N SER A 396 -12.57 -22.30 -14.49
CA SER A 396 -12.68 -23.74 -14.32
C SER A 396 -11.44 -24.31 -13.62
N PHE A 397 -11.59 -25.45 -12.95
CA PHE A 397 -10.47 -26.14 -12.27
C PHE A 397 -9.29 -26.48 -13.21
N SER A 398 -9.55 -26.67 -14.50
CA SER A 398 -8.53 -26.97 -15.50
C SER A 398 -7.76 -25.74 -15.99
N ASP A 399 -8.16 -24.53 -15.59
CA ASP A 399 -7.50 -23.30 -16.03
C ASP A 399 -6.06 -23.23 -15.46
N PRO A 400 -5.05 -22.99 -16.31
CA PRO A 400 -3.65 -22.88 -15.86
C PRO A 400 -3.42 -21.74 -14.85
N ILE A 401 -4.34 -20.77 -14.73
CA ILE A 401 -4.23 -19.68 -13.77
C ILE A 401 -4.13 -20.18 -12.34
N HIS A 402 -4.87 -21.23 -11.96
CA HIS A 402 -4.84 -21.78 -10.60
C HIS A 402 -3.43 -22.21 -10.21
N LYS A 403 -2.78 -23.00 -11.07
CA LYS A 403 -1.39 -23.44 -10.87
C LYS A 403 -0.41 -22.28 -10.83
N ARG A 404 -0.61 -21.25 -11.66
CA ARG A 404 0.24 -20.04 -11.65
C ARG A 404 0.10 -19.24 -10.34
N ILE A 405 -1.13 -19.08 -9.84
CA ILE A 405 -1.42 -18.40 -8.56
C ILE A 405 -0.77 -19.15 -7.39
N ILE A 406 -0.93 -20.48 -7.34
CA ILE A 406 -0.31 -21.32 -6.31
C ILE A 406 1.21 -21.20 -6.37
N LYS A 407 1.81 -21.35 -7.56
CA LYS A 407 3.25 -21.23 -7.75
C LYS A 407 3.79 -19.86 -7.33
N ALA A 408 3.10 -18.78 -7.67
CA ALA A 408 3.50 -17.42 -7.28
C ALA A 408 3.41 -17.22 -5.77
N SER A 409 2.33 -17.71 -5.14
CA SER A 409 2.11 -17.49 -3.71
C SER A 409 3.04 -18.33 -2.85
N PHE A 410 3.17 -19.62 -3.15
CA PHE A 410 4.01 -20.54 -2.39
C PHE A 410 5.49 -20.45 -2.77
N GLY A 411 5.81 -20.03 -3.99
CA GLY A 411 7.19 -19.75 -4.41
C GLY A 411 7.81 -18.52 -3.73
N LYS A 412 7.00 -17.76 -2.99
CA LYS A 412 7.42 -16.69 -2.06
C LYS A 412 7.23 -17.08 -0.60
N ASP A 413 7.25 -18.38 -0.34
CA ASP A 413 7.26 -18.95 0.99
C ASP A 413 6.08 -18.48 1.86
N LEU A 414 4.89 -18.30 1.28
CA LEU A 414 3.68 -17.89 2.02
C LEU A 414 3.37 -18.81 3.21
N LEU A 415 3.65 -20.11 3.06
CA LEU A 415 3.51 -21.07 4.14
C LEU A 415 4.50 -20.77 5.27
N GLU A 416 5.77 -20.55 4.94
CA GLU A 416 6.80 -20.21 5.92
C GLU A 416 6.51 -18.85 6.59
N LEU A 417 6.00 -17.87 5.85
CA LEU A 417 5.59 -16.56 6.38
C LEU A 417 4.51 -16.73 7.46
N THR A 418 3.51 -17.58 7.17
CA THR A 418 2.42 -17.87 8.10
C THR A 418 2.95 -18.54 9.36
N GLY A 419 3.79 -19.58 9.21
CA GLY A 419 4.41 -20.28 10.33
C GLY A 419 5.25 -19.35 11.20
N ALA A 420 6.08 -18.51 10.56
CA ALA A 420 6.92 -17.52 11.24
C ALA A 420 6.08 -16.53 12.07
N LEU A 421 4.99 -16.01 11.51
CA LEU A 421 4.11 -15.08 12.22
C LEU A 421 3.42 -15.74 13.41
N ILE A 422 2.94 -16.99 13.27
CA ILE A 422 2.37 -17.72 14.41
C ILE A 422 3.39 -17.85 15.55
N MET A 423 4.66 -18.12 15.23
CA MET A 423 5.71 -18.19 16.26
C MET A 423 5.99 -16.85 16.93
N MET A 424 5.74 -15.74 16.23
CA MET A 424 6.04 -14.41 16.75
C MET A 424 4.88 -13.83 17.56
N ILE A 425 3.63 -14.14 17.21
CA ILE A 425 2.45 -13.68 17.95
C ILE A 425 2.57 -14.03 19.43
N SER A 426 2.36 -13.03 20.30
CA SER A 426 2.38 -13.23 21.75
C SER A 426 1.16 -14.03 22.17
N PRO A 427 1.29 -15.05 23.04
CA PRO A 427 0.16 -15.80 23.58
C PRO A 427 -0.90 -14.93 24.28
N ARG A 428 -0.50 -13.76 24.74
CA ARG A 428 -1.37 -12.80 25.42
C ARG A 428 -2.07 -11.82 24.48
N SER A 429 -1.74 -11.84 23.19
CA SER A 429 -2.43 -11.01 22.22
C SER A 429 -3.83 -11.58 21.98
N LYS A 430 -4.82 -10.71 21.73
CA LYS A 430 -6.19 -11.13 21.45
C LYS A 430 -6.39 -11.51 19.98
N ASP A 431 -5.31 -11.88 19.29
CA ASP A 431 -5.29 -12.00 17.83
C ASP A 431 -5.77 -13.37 17.33
N SER A 432 -6.78 -13.95 17.99
CA SER A 432 -7.38 -15.22 17.57
C SER A 432 -7.90 -15.18 16.13
N TYR A 433 -8.22 -13.98 15.62
CA TYR A 433 -8.64 -13.75 14.24
C TYR A 433 -7.54 -14.10 13.21
N PHE A 434 -6.26 -13.97 13.56
CA PHE A 434 -5.16 -14.33 12.64
C PHE A 434 -5.23 -15.82 12.26
N PHE A 435 -5.45 -16.71 13.24
CA PHE A 435 -5.57 -18.15 12.98
C PHE A 435 -6.73 -18.49 12.06
N GLN A 436 -7.86 -17.79 12.20
CA GLN A 436 -9.04 -18.01 11.37
C GLN A 436 -8.79 -17.56 9.92
N ASP A 437 -8.20 -16.38 9.72
CA ASP A 437 -7.90 -15.86 8.39
C ASP A 437 -6.80 -16.64 7.68
N ALA A 438 -5.78 -17.10 8.41
CA ALA A 438 -4.77 -18.02 7.88
C ALA A 438 -5.42 -19.34 7.42
N GLN A 439 -6.22 -20.00 8.27
CA GLN A 439 -6.93 -21.22 7.88
C GLN A 439 -7.84 -20.99 6.66
N ASN A 440 -8.58 -19.88 6.65
CA ASN A 440 -9.45 -19.54 5.53
C ASN A 440 -8.64 -19.37 4.23
N LEU A 441 -7.50 -18.68 4.27
CA LEU A 441 -6.62 -18.49 3.11
C LEU A 441 -6.17 -19.82 2.50
N PHE A 442 -5.59 -20.72 3.30
CA PHE A 442 -5.12 -22.01 2.80
C PHE A 442 -6.28 -22.91 2.33
N ASN A 443 -7.43 -22.84 2.99
CA ASN A 443 -8.66 -23.50 2.51
C ASN A 443 -9.15 -22.94 1.16
N LYS A 444 -8.90 -21.66 0.84
CA LYS A 444 -9.20 -21.11 -0.48
C LYS A 444 -8.22 -21.58 -1.55
N PHE A 445 -6.93 -21.71 -1.24
CA PHE A 445 -5.96 -22.32 -2.16
C PHE A 445 -6.32 -23.76 -2.49
N ALA A 446 -6.70 -24.55 -1.48
CA ALA A 446 -7.15 -25.93 -1.67
C ALA A 446 -8.34 -26.04 -2.63
N LYS A 447 -9.24 -25.05 -2.62
CA LYS A 447 -10.40 -24.98 -3.50
C LYS A 447 -10.07 -24.59 -4.95
N LEU A 448 -8.83 -24.23 -5.27
CA LEU A 448 -8.40 -24.01 -6.65
C LEU A 448 -7.99 -25.31 -7.35
N ILE A 449 -7.82 -26.40 -6.61
CA ILE A 449 -7.27 -27.66 -7.10
C ILE A 449 -8.30 -28.77 -6.89
N PRO A 450 -8.46 -29.72 -7.83
CA PRO A 450 -9.18 -30.96 -7.55
C PRO A 450 -8.60 -31.68 -6.33
N ARG A 451 -9.45 -32.27 -5.49
CA ARG A 451 -9.01 -32.95 -4.25
C ARG A 451 -7.96 -34.04 -4.49
N GLY A 452 -8.05 -34.75 -5.62
CA GLY A 452 -7.09 -35.80 -5.98
C GLY A 452 -5.67 -35.28 -6.27
N ASP A 453 -5.54 -34.01 -6.64
CA ASP A 453 -4.26 -33.42 -7.05
C ASP A 453 -3.65 -32.53 -5.95
N LEU A 454 -4.30 -32.43 -4.78
CA LEU A 454 -3.84 -31.59 -3.66
C LEU A 454 -2.48 -32.05 -3.15
N GLN A 455 -2.36 -33.34 -2.84
CA GLN A 455 -1.14 -33.93 -2.31
C GLN A 455 0.02 -33.70 -3.28
N ASP A 456 -0.14 -34.06 -4.55
CA ASP A 456 0.90 -33.87 -5.58
C ASP A 456 1.30 -32.40 -5.75
N THR A 457 0.34 -31.47 -5.64
CA THR A 457 0.64 -30.04 -5.81
C THR A 457 1.40 -29.46 -4.61
N PHE A 458 1.11 -29.93 -3.39
CA PHE A 458 1.67 -29.39 -2.16
C PHE A 458 2.73 -30.28 -1.49
N GLU A 459 3.07 -31.43 -2.08
CA GLU A 459 4.06 -32.39 -1.55
C GLU A 459 5.40 -31.70 -1.25
N HIS A 460 5.85 -30.83 -2.17
CA HIS A 460 7.13 -30.13 -2.02
C HIS A 460 7.19 -29.15 -0.85
N TYR A 461 6.05 -28.76 -0.26
CA TYR A 461 5.97 -27.86 0.90
C TYR A 461 5.75 -28.61 2.22
N PHE A 462 5.63 -29.94 2.18
CA PHE A 462 5.41 -30.77 3.36
C PHE A 462 6.55 -30.66 4.39
N PRO A 463 7.85 -30.65 4.00
CA PRO A 463 8.94 -30.48 4.96
C PRO A 463 8.87 -29.15 5.73
N GLU A 464 8.54 -28.05 5.05
CA GLU A 464 8.37 -26.72 5.63
C GLU A 464 7.18 -26.71 6.58
N TRP A 465 6.05 -27.31 6.20
CA TRP A 465 4.90 -27.48 7.08
C TRP A 465 5.27 -28.25 8.35
N LEU A 466 5.93 -29.41 8.19
CA LEU A 466 6.30 -30.32 9.28
C LEU A 466 7.29 -29.68 10.27
N LYS A 467 8.21 -28.84 9.77
CA LYS A 467 9.14 -28.04 10.60
C LYS A 467 8.37 -27.24 11.67
N TYR A 468 7.36 -26.47 11.26
CA TYR A 468 6.55 -25.66 12.18
C TYR A 468 5.61 -26.51 13.04
N THR A 469 5.07 -27.60 12.50
CA THR A 469 4.27 -28.57 13.27
C THR A 469 5.06 -29.05 14.49
N ASN A 470 6.27 -29.56 14.27
CA ASN A 470 7.13 -30.05 15.35
C ASN A 470 7.45 -28.98 16.39
N TYR A 471 7.66 -27.74 15.95
CA TYR A 471 7.87 -26.61 16.86
C TYR A 471 6.64 -26.37 17.74
N PHE A 472 5.44 -26.21 17.15
CA PHE A 472 4.22 -25.93 17.91
C PHE A 472 3.87 -27.05 18.90
N PHE A 473 4.04 -28.31 18.50
CA PHE A 473 3.82 -29.46 19.39
C PHE A 473 4.84 -29.50 20.54
N SER A 474 6.10 -29.16 20.27
CA SER A 474 7.13 -29.06 21.31
C SER A 474 6.78 -27.97 22.32
N CYS A 475 6.23 -26.84 21.87
CA CYS A 475 5.76 -25.78 22.76
C CYS A 475 4.60 -26.28 23.64
N VAL A 476 3.54 -26.87 23.07
CA VAL A 476 2.41 -27.40 23.85
C VAL A 476 2.86 -28.42 24.90
N SER A 477 3.88 -29.23 24.58
CA SER A 477 4.37 -30.30 25.45
C SER A 477 5.34 -29.82 26.54
N ALA A 478 5.71 -28.54 26.55
CA ALA A 478 6.65 -28.00 27.53
C ALA A 478 5.99 -27.91 28.92
N LEU A 479 6.61 -28.58 29.91
CA LEU A 479 6.07 -28.79 31.26
C LEU A 479 5.89 -27.51 32.10
N GLU A 480 6.38 -26.36 31.64
CA GLU A 480 6.46 -25.11 32.41
C GLU A 480 5.67 -23.94 31.79
N LEU A 481 4.78 -24.20 30.82
CA LEU A 481 3.95 -23.14 30.24
C LEU A 481 2.87 -22.66 31.22
N SER A 482 2.55 -21.37 31.15
CA SER A 482 1.32 -20.86 31.76
C SER A 482 0.10 -21.44 31.03
N GLN A 483 -1.07 -21.47 31.68
CA GLN A 483 -2.30 -21.94 31.03
C GLN A 483 -2.63 -21.14 29.76
N GLU A 484 -2.41 -19.82 29.80
CA GLU A 484 -2.61 -18.93 28.64
C GLU A 484 -1.68 -19.31 27.47
N ASP A 485 -0.39 -19.56 27.75
CA ASP A 485 0.57 -19.98 26.72
C ASP A 485 0.20 -21.35 26.15
N HIS A 486 -0.18 -22.29 27.02
CA HIS A 486 -0.62 -23.62 26.61
C HIS A 486 -1.85 -23.54 25.70
N ASP A 487 -2.87 -22.75 26.06
CA ASP A 487 -4.09 -22.59 25.27
C ASP A 487 -3.79 -21.93 23.91
N PHE A 488 -2.91 -20.94 23.88
CA PHE A 488 -2.44 -20.32 22.65
C PHE A 488 -1.75 -21.34 21.73
N PHE A 489 -0.75 -22.09 22.24
CA PHE A 489 -0.04 -23.06 21.41
C PHE A 489 -0.94 -24.22 20.99
N ALA A 490 -1.94 -24.59 21.80
CA ALA A 490 -2.95 -25.57 21.42
C ALA A 490 -3.84 -25.07 20.26
N GLU A 491 -4.21 -23.78 20.25
CA GLU A 491 -4.88 -23.16 19.09
C GLU A 491 -3.96 -23.07 17.87
N ALA A 492 -2.68 -22.73 18.06
CA ALA A 492 -1.68 -22.72 16.98
C ALA A 492 -1.54 -24.11 16.33
N VAL A 493 -1.43 -25.17 17.13
CA VAL A 493 -1.41 -26.57 16.65
C VAL A 493 -2.69 -26.90 15.87
N ARG A 494 -3.87 -26.54 16.40
CA ARG A 494 -5.16 -26.77 15.71
C ARG A 494 -5.21 -26.05 14.37
N CYS A 495 -4.83 -24.77 14.34
CA CYS A 495 -4.77 -23.96 13.13
C CYS A 495 -3.81 -24.57 12.11
N TRP A 496 -2.58 -24.89 12.52
CA TRP A 496 -1.55 -25.40 11.63
C TRP A 496 -1.86 -26.79 11.07
N ASN A 497 -2.48 -27.66 11.87
CA ASN A 497 -3.00 -28.94 11.40
C ASN A 497 -4.17 -28.76 10.42
N ALA A 498 -5.07 -27.80 10.66
CA ALA A 498 -6.15 -27.49 9.73
C ALA A 498 -5.61 -26.98 8.38
N ILE A 499 -4.54 -26.18 8.39
CA ILE A 499 -3.81 -25.77 7.18
C ILE A 499 -3.26 -27.00 6.45
N GLY A 500 -2.56 -27.91 7.15
CA GLY A 500 -2.00 -29.13 6.55
C GLY A 500 -3.06 -30.02 5.90
N VAL A 501 -4.18 -30.25 6.60
CA VAL A 501 -5.33 -30.99 6.04
C VAL A 501 -5.92 -30.28 4.82
N GLY A 502 -6.01 -28.95 4.85
CA GLY A 502 -6.45 -28.14 3.71
C GLY A 502 -5.55 -28.34 2.48
N LEU A 503 -4.24 -28.47 2.67
CA LEU A 503 -3.26 -28.73 1.61
C LEU A 503 -3.22 -30.20 1.15
N GLY A 504 -4.05 -31.08 1.73
CA GLY A 504 -4.15 -32.49 1.35
C GLY A 504 -3.23 -33.43 2.11
N TYR A 505 -2.60 -32.99 3.21
CA TYR A 505 -1.83 -33.89 4.08
C TYR A 505 -2.79 -34.75 4.89
N ASP A 506 -2.65 -36.07 4.76
CA ASP A 506 -3.50 -37.03 5.43
C ASP A 506 -3.31 -37.00 6.96
N ARG A 507 -4.39 -37.25 7.72
CA ARG A 507 -4.35 -37.23 9.19
C ARG A 507 -3.40 -38.29 9.74
N ASP A 508 -3.31 -39.45 9.12
CA ASP A 508 -2.41 -40.51 9.58
C ASP A 508 -0.95 -40.12 9.30
N THR A 509 -0.70 -39.41 8.20
CA THR A 509 0.62 -38.81 7.91
C THR A 509 0.99 -37.75 8.94
N ILE A 510 0.04 -36.89 9.31
CA ILE A 510 0.24 -35.88 10.35
C ILE A 510 0.55 -36.55 11.70
N LEU A 511 -0.27 -37.50 12.14
CA LEU A 511 -0.08 -38.19 13.43
C LEU A 511 1.21 -39.03 13.45
N GLY A 512 1.55 -39.69 12.35
CA GLY A 512 2.76 -40.49 12.22
C GLY A 512 4.05 -39.67 12.25
N THR A 513 4.02 -38.43 11.75
CA THR A 513 5.21 -37.56 11.71
C THR A 513 5.50 -36.80 13.01
N LEU A 514 4.51 -36.68 13.91
CA LEU A 514 4.71 -36.11 15.26
C LEU A 514 5.69 -36.91 16.13
N HIS A 515 6.02 -38.14 15.73
CA HIS A 515 6.95 -39.00 16.43
C HIS A 515 8.38 -38.92 15.88
N TYR A 516 8.67 -38.16 14.82
CA TYR A 516 9.99 -38.14 14.19
C TYR A 516 10.39 -36.74 13.69
N CYS A 517 11.23 -36.03 14.45
CA CYS A 517 11.92 -34.84 13.95
C CYS A 517 13.40 -35.17 13.67
N GLY A 518 13.71 -35.53 12.42
CA GLY A 518 15.09 -35.75 11.94
C GLY A 518 15.86 -34.45 11.66
N TYR A 519 15.29 -33.28 11.99
CA TYR A 519 15.92 -32.00 11.74
C TYR A 519 17.05 -31.78 12.75
N ALA A 520 18.28 -31.63 12.26
CA ALA A 520 19.48 -31.52 13.10
C ALA A 520 19.49 -30.33 14.07
N ARG A 521 18.54 -29.38 13.93
CA ARG A 521 18.37 -28.23 14.84
C ARG A 521 17.10 -28.32 15.69
N CYS A 522 16.34 -29.41 15.62
CA CYS A 522 15.18 -29.60 16.47
C CYS A 522 15.61 -29.53 17.95
N PRO A 523 14.94 -28.71 18.79
CA PRO A 523 15.24 -28.65 20.23
C PRO A 523 14.94 -29.98 20.96
N HIS A 524 14.17 -30.87 20.35
CA HIS A 524 13.90 -32.24 20.83
C HIS A 524 14.29 -33.30 19.77
N PRO A 525 15.59 -33.61 19.59
CA PRO A 525 16.04 -34.69 18.69
C PRO A 525 15.69 -36.11 19.20
N CYS A 526 15.02 -36.21 20.36
CA CYS A 526 14.90 -37.42 21.16
C CYS A 526 13.55 -38.14 20.99
N ILE A 527 13.11 -38.39 19.75
CA ILE A 527 12.20 -39.51 19.45
C ILE A 527 12.72 -40.19 18.18
N THR A 528 13.91 -40.79 18.28
CA THR A 528 14.51 -41.61 17.22
C THR A 528 14.92 -42.95 17.80
N GLN A 529 13.94 -43.71 18.31
CA GLN A 529 14.12 -45.14 18.54
C GLN A 529 12.81 -45.87 18.27
N ILE A 530 12.63 -46.41 17.06
CA ILE A 530 11.89 -47.68 16.87
C ILE A 530 12.68 -48.54 15.85
N PRO A 531 12.74 -49.89 16.04
CA PRO A 531 13.56 -50.80 15.26
C PRO A 531 13.14 -50.90 13.79
N GLN A 532 14.11 -51.23 12.94
CA GLN A 532 13.90 -51.64 11.55
C GLN A 532 12.92 -52.82 11.49
N SER A 533 11.68 -52.56 11.05
CA SER A 533 10.85 -53.57 10.37
C SER A 533 9.76 -52.88 9.56
N PHE A 534 10.08 -52.54 8.32
CA PHE A 534 9.12 -52.50 7.23
C PHE A 534 9.79 -53.23 6.06
N ASP A 535 9.58 -54.54 6.02
CA ASP A 535 9.76 -55.35 4.81
C ASP A 535 8.66 -54.94 3.82
N TYR A 536 9.05 -54.50 2.63
CA TYR A 536 8.55 -54.96 1.32
C TYR A 536 9.09 -54.05 0.21
N LEU A 537 10.17 -54.48 -0.43
CA LEU A 537 10.37 -54.48 -1.88
C LEU A 537 11.73 -55.11 -2.17
N GLU A 538 11.70 -56.42 -2.46
CA GLU A 538 12.81 -57.10 -3.14
C GLU A 538 13.05 -56.40 -4.48
N THR A 539 14.24 -55.81 -4.64
CA THR A 539 14.85 -55.73 -5.96
C THR A 539 16.34 -55.97 -5.81
N THR A 540 16.72 -57.16 -6.27
CA THR A 540 18.06 -57.73 -6.27
C THR A 540 19.04 -56.83 -7.04
N VAL A 541 20.03 -56.26 -6.36
CA VAL A 541 21.24 -55.74 -7.00
C VAL A 541 22.46 -56.33 -6.30
N THR A 542 23.19 -57.13 -7.07
CA THR A 542 24.42 -57.84 -6.73
C THR A 542 25.55 -56.84 -6.43
N LEU A 543 26.09 -56.86 -5.21
CA LEU A 543 27.33 -56.16 -4.85
C LEU A 543 28.51 -57.13 -4.97
N THR A 544 29.38 -56.86 -5.95
CA THR A 544 30.72 -57.48 -6.03
C THR A 544 31.68 -56.65 -5.19
N SER A 545 32.35 -57.33 -4.25
CA SER A 545 33.42 -56.83 -3.40
C SER A 545 34.61 -56.29 -4.20
N LEU A 546 35.30 -55.28 -3.66
CA LEU A 546 36.76 -55.25 -3.64
C LEU A 546 37.25 -54.35 -2.49
N THR A 547 37.86 -55.02 -1.52
CA THR A 547 38.76 -54.49 -0.50
C THR A 547 39.97 -53.82 -1.14
N GLU A 548 40.42 -52.66 -0.64
CA GLU A 548 41.85 -52.48 -0.38
C GLU A 548 42.16 -51.30 0.55
N THR A 549 43.20 -51.56 1.32
CA THR A 549 43.78 -50.88 2.48
C THR A 549 44.57 -49.63 2.14
N GLY A 550 44.58 -48.64 3.04
CA GLY A 550 45.51 -47.51 2.96
C GLY A 550 45.61 -46.70 4.26
N ARG A 551 46.41 -47.20 5.21
CA ARG A 551 46.91 -46.43 6.38
C ARG A 551 47.94 -45.41 5.91
N VAL A 552 47.82 -44.15 6.34
CA VAL A 552 48.98 -43.29 6.66
C VAL A 552 48.64 -42.42 7.88
N ASN A 553 49.45 -42.57 8.92
CA ASN A 553 49.50 -41.73 10.11
C ASN A 553 50.11 -40.36 9.78
N THR A 554 49.65 -39.29 10.41
CA THR A 554 50.53 -38.21 10.90
C THR A 554 49.87 -37.52 12.10
N ALA A 555 50.56 -37.61 13.22
CA ALA A 555 50.30 -36.85 14.43
C ALA A 555 50.94 -35.46 14.30
N GLY A 556 50.26 -34.44 14.83
CA GLY A 556 50.79 -33.09 15.01
C GLY A 556 50.15 -32.46 16.23
N ALA A 557 50.85 -32.54 17.35
CA ALA A 557 50.48 -31.94 18.62
C ALA A 557 50.70 -30.42 18.59
N LEU A 558 49.76 -29.64 19.13
CA LEU A 558 50.05 -28.32 19.68
C LEU A 558 49.34 -28.14 21.02
N THR A 559 50.19 -27.88 22.01
CA THR A 559 49.98 -27.57 23.40
C THR A 559 49.45 -26.15 23.60
N GLY A 560 48.55 -25.95 24.57
CA GLY A 560 48.15 -24.62 25.04
C GLY A 560 47.60 -24.67 26.46
N ASN A 561 48.40 -24.17 27.40
CA ASN A 561 48.21 -24.18 28.85
C ASN A 561 47.02 -23.33 29.32
N TYR A 562 46.27 -23.81 30.32
CA TYR A 562 45.43 -22.99 31.20
C TYR A 562 45.78 -23.27 32.67
N VAL A 563 46.16 -22.23 33.40
CA VAL A 563 46.41 -22.23 34.85
C VAL A 563 45.12 -21.84 35.58
N PRO A 564 44.73 -22.51 36.68
CA PRO A 564 43.50 -22.23 37.42
C PRO A 564 43.74 -21.40 38.69
N ALA A 565 42.75 -20.58 39.10
CA ALA A 565 42.44 -20.20 40.48
C ALA A 565 41.28 -19.17 40.53
N PRO A 566 40.57 -18.98 41.67
CA PRO A 566 40.25 -19.93 42.72
C PRO A 566 38.74 -19.98 43.07
N VAL A 567 38.42 -21.00 43.86
CA VAL A 567 37.13 -21.25 44.52
C VAL A 567 36.78 -20.11 45.47
N GLY A 568 35.58 -19.54 45.29
CA GLY A 568 34.95 -18.57 46.18
C GLY A 568 33.58 -19.07 46.64
N THR A 569 33.37 -19.00 47.95
CA THR A 569 32.40 -19.70 48.78
C THR A 569 30.95 -19.22 48.63
N LEU A 570 30.02 -20.15 48.91
CA LEU A 570 28.57 -20.00 48.98
C LEU A 570 28.09 -18.75 49.75
N GLY A 571 27.11 -18.07 49.16
CA GLY A 571 26.14 -17.20 49.82
C GLY A 571 24.78 -17.36 49.15
N THR A 572 23.96 -18.24 49.69
CA THR A 572 22.59 -18.52 49.24
C THR A 572 21.63 -17.40 49.65
N THR A 573 21.06 -16.71 48.67
CA THR A 573 19.81 -15.95 48.84
C THR A 573 18.87 -16.33 47.70
N VAL A 574 17.85 -17.10 48.05
CA VAL A 574 16.79 -17.57 47.14
C VAL A 574 15.84 -16.39 46.88
N HIS A 575 15.95 -15.79 45.71
CA HIS A 575 14.84 -15.06 45.10
C HIS A 575 14.33 -15.90 43.92
N ARG A 576 13.06 -16.33 44.02
CA ARG A 576 12.31 -16.98 42.93
C ARG A 576 12.21 -16.01 41.74
N ASN A 577 12.95 -16.28 40.67
CA ASN A 577 12.75 -15.66 39.37
C ASN A 577 12.21 -16.73 38.41
N ASN A 578 10.93 -16.63 38.08
CA ASN A 578 10.27 -17.45 37.05
C ASN A 578 10.60 -16.99 35.60
N ASP A 579 11.48 -16.00 35.42
CA ASP A 579 11.76 -15.40 34.10
C ASP A 579 12.93 -16.05 33.34
N GLN A 580 13.69 -16.97 33.95
CA GLN A 580 14.89 -17.54 33.29
C GLN A 580 14.58 -18.61 32.25
N GLY A 581 13.50 -19.38 32.40
CA GLY A 581 13.06 -20.38 31.41
C GLY A 581 12.56 -19.72 30.11
N PHE A 582 11.75 -18.67 30.24
CA PHE A 582 11.26 -17.87 29.11
C PHE A 582 12.40 -17.15 28.37
N LEU A 583 13.38 -16.60 29.10
CA LEU A 583 14.56 -15.98 28.48
C LEU A 583 15.48 -16.99 27.77
N ALA A 584 15.55 -18.24 28.24
CA ALA A 584 16.29 -19.31 27.56
C ALA A 584 15.59 -19.76 26.27
N LEU A 585 14.26 -19.91 26.31
CA LEU A 585 13.43 -20.18 25.13
C LEU A 585 13.54 -19.04 24.10
N LEU A 586 13.42 -17.78 24.54
CA LEU A 586 13.60 -16.61 23.69
C LEU A 586 15.01 -16.49 23.10
N ARG A 587 16.06 -16.90 23.82
CA ARG A 587 17.44 -16.92 23.27
C ARG A 587 17.63 -18.03 22.24
N ALA A 588 17.04 -19.20 22.44
CA ALA A 588 17.01 -20.26 21.44
C ALA A 588 16.21 -19.82 20.20
N CYS A 589 15.05 -19.19 20.40
CA CYS A 589 14.23 -18.60 19.35
C CYS A 589 14.94 -17.46 18.62
N ALA A 590 15.75 -16.63 19.29
CA ALA A 590 16.53 -15.58 18.65
C ALA A 590 17.63 -16.15 17.73
N VAL A 591 18.24 -17.28 18.12
CA VAL A 591 19.22 -17.98 17.28
C VAL A 591 18.54 -18.62 16.07
N GLU A 592 17.35 -19.21 16.23
CA GLU A 592 16.58 -19.75 15.10
C GLU A 592 15.97 -18.66 14.21
N LEU A 593 15.41 -17.58 14.76
CA LEU A 593 14.99 -16.40 13.99
C LEU A 593 16.17 -15.82 13.22
N SER A 594 17.37 -15.73 13.83
CA SER A 594 18.56 -15.26 13.11
C SER A 594 18.99 -16.20 11.98
N ALA A 595 18.73 -17.51 12.11
CA ALA A 595 18.99 -18.50 11.06
C ALA A 595 17.92 -18.49 9.96
N ILE A 596 16.65 -18.28 10.31
CA ILE A 596 15.51 -18.16 9.38
C ILE A 596 15.61 -16.83 8.60
N LEU A 597 15.81 -15.71 9.30
CA LEU A 597 16.10 -14.40 8.69
C LEU A 597 17.42 -14.42 7.91
N GLY A 598 18.41 -15.18 8.38
CA GLY A 598 19.68 -15.42 7.68
C GLY A 598 19.51 -16.21 6.37
N CYS A 599 18.52 -17.10 6.26
CA CYS A 599 18.17 -17.79 5.02
C CYS A 599 17.36 -16.90 4.06
N ALA A 600 16.42 -16.09 4.58
CA ALA A 600 15.68 -15.10 3.78
C ALA A 600 16.61 -14.05 3.13
N SER A 601 17.71 -13.69 3.81
CA SER A 601 18.74 -12.79 3.28
C SER A 601 19.62 -13.35 2.14
N ARG A 602 19.43 -14.62 1.73
CA ARG A 602 20.12 -15.22 0.55
C ARG A 602 19.39 -15.00 -0.78
N ALA A 603 18.31 -14.23 -0.80
CA ALA A 603 17.83 -13.59 -2.03
C ALA A 603 18.89 -12.55 -2.51
N LYS A 604 19.80 -13.01 -3.37
CA LYS A 604 20.80 -12.25 -4.16
C LYS A 604 21.02 -10.76 -3.78
N PHE A 605 21.80 -10.51 -2.73
CA PHE A 605 22.41 -9.20 -2.50
C PHE A 605 23.81 -9.12 -3.15
N TYR A 606 24.00 -8.15 -4.06
CA TYR A 606 25.32 -7.70 -4.49
C TYR A 606 25.90 -6.74 -3.44
N PRO A 607 27.16 -6.90 -2.99
CA PRO A 607 27.75 -5.95 -2.06
C PRO A 607 28.38 -4.78 -2.83
N PHE A 608 27.80 -3.59 -2.73
CA PHE A 608 28.53 -2.34 -2.99
C PHE A 608 29.06 -1.79 -1.67
N VAL A 609 30.38 -1.88 -1.50
CA VAL A 609 31.14 -1.22 -0.45
C VAL A 609 31.74 0.05 -1.04
N THR A 610 31.24 1.23 -0.64
CA THR A 610 31.99 2.48 -0.77
C THR A 610 32.36 2.96 0.64
N LYS A 611 33.62 2.74 1.00
CA LYS A 611 34.25 3.34 2.17
C LYS A 611 34.63 4.77 1.84
N THR A 612 34.08 5.73 2.58
CA THR A 612 34.74 7.01 2.85
C THR A 612 34.39 7.45 4.27
N PRO A 613 35.39 7.75 5.13
CA PRO A 613 35.15 8.16 6.51
C PRO A 613 34.84 9.65 6.56
N ILE A 614 33.73 10.03 7.20
CA ILE A 614 33.45 11.40 7.58
C ILE A 614 34.08 11.64 8.95
N GLN A 615 35.04 12.58 9.02
CA GLN A 615 35.56 13.10 10.27
C GLN A 615 34.49 13.96 10.95
N LEU A 616 34.11 13.61 12.18
CA LEU A 616 33.42 14.53 13.08
C LEU A 616 34.42 15.57 13.57
N GLY A 617 34.23 16.82 13.15
CA GLY A 617 34.86 17.98 13.77
C GLY A 617 34.03 18.48 14.95
N ASP A 618 34.69 18.66 16.09
CA ASP A 618 34.19 19.37 17.27
C ASP A 618 33.70 20.78 16.90
N ALA A 619 32.50 21.14 17.35
CA ALA A 619 32.03 22.51 17.40
C ALA A 619 31.26 22.76 18.70
N SER A 620 32.01 23.11 19.73
CA SER A 620 31.54 23.81 20.92
C SER A 620 31.08 25.23 20.59
N GLN A 621 30.02 25.67 21.28
CA GLN A 621 29.64 27.06 21.56
C GLN A 621 29.17 27.93 20.37
N ILE A 622 27.84 27.99 20.17
CA ILE A 622 27.16 29.24 19.81
C ILE A 622 25.89 29.35 20.65
N THR A 623 25.94 30.21 21.66
CA THR A 623 24.78 30.75 22.39
C THR A 623 24.05 31.76 21.51
N SER A 624 22.75 31.59 21.30
CA SER A 624 21.86 32.62 20.75
C SER A 624 20.80 33.03 21.78
N PRO A 625 20.43 34.33 21.84
CA PRO A 625 19.62 34.88 22.92
C PRO A 625 18.11 34.71 22.67
N ALA A 626 17.37 34.64 23.77
CA ALA A 626 15.91 34.65 23.79
C ALA A 626 15.34 35.99 23.29
N PRO A 627 14.22 36.01 22.54
CA PRO A 627 13.51 37.23 22.24
C PRO A 627 12.54 37.57 23.38
N SER A 628 12.65 38.82 23.81
CA SER A 628 11.85 39.53 24.81
C SER A 628 10.36 39.61 24.45
N LEU A 629 9.53 39.46 25.48
CA LEU A 629 8.11 39.81 25.50
C LEU A 629 7.89 41.26 25.01
N ILE A 630 6.88 41.44 24.16
CA ILE A 630 6.27 42.73 23.87
C ILE A 630 4.83 42.67 24.39
N ASP A 631 4.53 43.61 25.30
CA ASP A 631 3.22 43.89 25.88
C ASP A 631 2.18 44.27 24.81
N LEU A 632 0.99 43.68 24.92
CA LEU A 632 -0.21 44.15 24.22
C LEU A 632 -1.30 44.47 25.25
N GLU A 633 -1.60 45.76 25.38
CA GLU A 633 -2.76 46.29 26.09
C GLU A 633 -4.09 45.84 25.45
N PRO A 634 -5.18 45.71 26.24
CA PRO A 634 -6.48 45.28 25.74
C PRO A 634 -7.34 46.46 25.27
N ARG A 635 -7.82 46.41 24.02
CA ARG A 635 -8.87 47.31 23.52
C ARG A 635 -10.25 46.82 23.95
N ALA A 636 -10.93 47.66 24.74
CA ALA A 636 -12.33 47.57 25.09
C ALA A 636 -13.22 47.75 23.85
N HIS A 637 -14.25 46.91 23.70
CA HIS A 637 -15.40 47.19 22.85
C HIS A 637 -16.71 47.14 23.64
N SER A 638 -17.38 48.27 23.55
CA SER A 638 -18.60 48.70 24.21
C SER A 638 -19.83 47.93 23.73
N ARG A 639 -20.66 47.55 24.71
CA ARG A 639 -22.05 47.13 24.56
C ARG A 639 -22.91 48.25 23.96
N SER A 640 -23.79 47.91 23.03
CA SER A 640 -25.07 48.60 22.84
C SER A 640 -26.19 47.60 22.54
N LYS A 641 -27.14 47.55 23.49
CA LYS A 641 -28.59 47.27 23.35
C LYS A 641 -29.17 47.97 22.10
N GLU A 642 -30.30 47.65 21.46
CA GLU A 642 -31.56 46.98 21.82
C GLU A 642 -32.36 46.94 20.48
N ARG A 643 -33.13 45.88 20.19
CA ARG A 643 -34.59 45.96 19.90
C ARG A 643 -35.16 44.68 19.30
N ASN A 644 -36.24 44.25 19.96
CA ASN A 644 -37.25 43.29 19.57
C ASN A 644 -37.90 43.61 18.22
N THR A 645 -38.33 42.57 17.49
CA THR A 645 -39.76 42.39 17.15
C THR A 645 -40.06 40.94 16.75
N SER A 646 -41.08 40.41 17.44
CA SER A 646 -42.01 39.33 17.10
C SER A 646 -42.24 39.07 15.60
N ASN A 647 -42.30 37.79 15.20
CA ASN A 647 -43.53 37.16 14.69
C ASN A 647 -43.38 35.64 14.49
N LYS A 648 -44.29 34.89 15.14
CA LYS A 648 -44.71 33.51 14.81
C LYS A 648 -45.40 33.48 13.43
N PRO A 649 -45.45 32.32 12.75
CA PRO A 649 -46.63 31.46 12.88
C PRO A 649 -46.30 29.97 13.12
N GLU A 650 -47.28 29.33 13.76
CA GLU A 650 -47.46 27.89 13.92
C GLU A 650 -47.88 27.25 12.58
N GLU A 651 -47.45 26.02 12.33
CA GLU A 651 -48.28 25.04 11.62
C GLU A 651 -47.84 23.60 11.94
N GLU A 652 -48.83 22.82 12.36
CA GLU A 652 -48.84 21.38 12.61
C GLU A 652 -48.33 20.56 11.41
N TYR A 653 -47.65 19.44 11.66
CA TYR A 653 -47.90 18.22 10.87
C TYR A 653 -47.76 16.96 11.73
N ALA A 654 -48.75 16.11 11.57
CA ALA A 654 -49.04 14.92 12.32
C ALA A 654 -48.22 13.70 11.88
N ASN A 655 -48.09 12.79 12.86
CA ASN A 655 -47.89 11.34 12.84
C ASN A 655 -47.99 10.64 11.47
N ASN A 656 -47.03 9.74 11.22
CA ASN A 656 -47.30 8.38 10.73
C ASN A 656 -46.15 7.45 11.17
N LEU A 657 -46.45 6.61 12.14
CA LEU A 657 -45.76 5.36 12.48
C LEU A 657 -46.54 4.27 11.74
N GLU A 658 -45.88 3.51 10.88
CA GLU A 658 -46.40 2.20 10.45
C GLU A 658 -45.35 1.13 10.79
N ASP A 659 -45.85 0.16 11.54
CA ASP A 659 -45.24 -1.10 11.94
C ASP A 659 -44.99 -1.99 10.72
N GLU A 660 -43.83 -2.64 10.65
CA GLU A 660 -43.66 -3.88 9.90
C GLU A 660 -43.26 -5.00 10.86
N ASP A 661 -44.24 -5.83 11.18
CA ASP A 661 -44.08 -7.09 11.87
C ASP A 661 -44.46 -8.25 10.91
N THR A 662 -43.52 -9.20 10.78
CA THR A 662 -43.76 -10.66 10.79
C THR A 662 -44.73 -11.31 9.78
N GLU A 663 -44.20 -12.21 8.91
CA GLU A 663 -44.77 -13.56 8.58
C GLU A 663 -43.80 -14.34 7.66
N ARG A 664 -43.17 -15.45 8.09
CA ARG A 664 -43.59 -16.88 8.17
C ARG A 664 -43.45 -17.72 6.89
N ASN A 665 -42.73 -18.83 7.08
CA ASN A 665 -42.62 -20.04 6.26
C ASN A 665 -43.97 -20.72 5.95
N ASN A 666 -44.14 -21.29 4.75
CA ASN A 666 -44.28 -22.75 4.51
C ASN A 666 -44.43 -23.15 3.01
N PRO A 667 -44.30 -24.45 2.65
CA PRO A 667 -43.88 -24.93 1.32
C PRO A 667 -44.94 -25.76 0.55
N ASN A 668 -44.52 -26.28 -0.61
CA ASN A 668 -45.11 -27.36 -1.42
C ASN A 668 -46.40 -27.09 -2.21
N ARG A 669 -46.34 -27.13 -3.56
CA ARG A 669 -46.85 -28.23 -4.41
C ARG A 669 -46.91 -27.86 -5.91
N GLY A 670 -46.54 -28.85 -6.74
CA GLY A 670 -47.11 -29.16 -8.07
C GLY A 670 -46.48 -28.42 -9.25
N SER A 671 -45.62 -29.05 -10.07
CA SER A 671 -45.95 -30.04 -11.13
C SER A 671 -46.99 -29.53 -12.13
N ASN A 672 -46.56 -29.09 -13.31
CA ASN A 672 -46.75 -29.82 -14.57
C ASN A 672 -46.56 -28.94 -15.82
N ASP A 673 -46.15 -29.64 -16.87
CA ASP A 673 -46.39 -29.43 -18.30
C ASP A 673 -45.50 -28.45 -19.07
N GLU A 674 -44.43 -29.06 -19.60
CA GLU A 674 -44.13 -29.12 -21.03
C GLU A 674 -45.22 -28.56 -21.96
N SER A 675 -44.85 -27.60 -22.82
CA SER A 675 -44.83 -27.80 -24.28
C SER A 675 -44.55 -26.49 -25.03
N ASN A 676 -43.60 -26.62 -25.96
CA ASN A 676 -43.59 -26.06 -27.31
C ASN A 676 -44.16 -24.65 -27.53
N PHE A 677 -43.33 -23.74 -28.06
CA PHE A 677 -43.60 -23.19 -29.39
C PHE A 677 -42.32 -22.60 -30.02
N ALA A 678 -42.10 -22.99 -31.26
CA ALA A 678 -41.01 -22.59 -32.13
C ALA A 678 -41.23 -21.22 -32.79
N ASP A 679 -40.14 -20.68 -33.33
CA ASP A 679 -40.03 -19.87 -34.56
C ASP A 679 -41.10 -18.80 -34.87
N ASN A 680 -40.67 -17.54 -34.93
CA ASN A 680 -40.41 -16.89 -36.24
C ASN A 680 -39.93 -15.43 -36.10
N THR A 681 -38.73 -15.17 -36.64
CA THR A 681 -38.50 -14.40 -37.88
C THR A 681 -39.19 -13.03 -38.09
N ILE A 682 -38.32 -12.00 -38.13
CA ILE A 682 -38.29 -10.77 -38.96
C ILE A 682 -39.35 -9.67 -38.77
N GLY A 683 -38.80 -8.48 -38.51
CA GLY A 683 -39.35 -7.13 -38.74
C GLY A 683 -38.23 -6.11 -38.56
#